data_AF-A0ABD1E304-F1
#
_entry.id   AF-A0ABD1E304-F1
#
_cell.length_a   1.000
_cell.length_b   1.000
_cell.length_c   1.000
_cell.angle_alpha   90.00
_cell.angle_beta   90.00
_cell.angle_gamma   90.00
#
_symmetry.space_group_name_H-M   'P 1'
#
loop_
_entity.id
_entity.type
_entity.pdbx_description
1 polymer ?
#
loop_
_entity_poly.entity_id
_entity_poly.type
_entity_poly.pdbx_seq_one_letter_code
_entity_poly.pdbx_strand_id
1 'polypeptide(L)'
;MEKSASVANTRGEENFKNKEKIKKVLRKFLDQDFKLKNEVYLNKFLTFLFNGDSCSISSDSVPNERDEHFCQWLIDASILWDKKQVTPSKVILTFALNLAGHLSAKEQLFVKLNYHNVYESLTGISQLDYFKNDANVMLGFCTLLCTFLEHKNGLQWILTTVHWRKVIWLARNAHTMYIRKKAYEFVSKLLNKTVCFNQHFCENLVKMLIDPIENVLNKLQLDTDQPAPIKNQELFDSVKPDLSLISEVMEIVIKNLQPHIIDMFIKFGLNETIEKLLLLSQLEEFSFELIKIRCIILFSKLEMENENLKRRSMPQLAQDSFAFFDIKTLFDLISSEMERDHVRCIIKTSHYAHALYSSLASKFPLCFRKGEPIEFQNQMVLFQLLPVMIFFSNTVSSREAILNDVFRREFVRKLVKMSAIRTLDICLRWKLRLKDKPDLIEDMTFGLQYLLKSKNLLTKQEAAMFFQPLVYSLKDTLTLLKEKNGNIDVISGCNRFLHTLVQAIIDLVQSFDFTWRDTIETISIMNFVCEILQYNMWDQRLSVSLLKLLNLALSKCMSPDMVLLMDNTKDSIVSQTGSILYTYSHNSSWEIRDSALECVYTLSSNANSKFPSHTNILIESAMPQLVIDMALNDGEFYVRASAFKCLQEMVQIQEIWETFLNQHNQFLKNLLNVFENETEGVVRKEATTLIHKIDKFQSWPSELTSRVYDVMTHATLADLYWEVKCNALDFWIHTINIHLSNQGMIDNTFPEITFSKEHRKIVTLNEVEVSTSEISGSTVENCPIMNSSLLTPESIESYVPNDVENIENCQDSNTQSVGCLLDMNSVMEDLLNSNDITCLEKLYNPDNKVWLRIKFLTHFIINCLFRLTMLRKSKAVPIFRHQNF
;
A
#
# COMPACT_ATOMS: atom_id res chain seq x y z
N MET A 1 50.83 -15.39 -1.11
CA MET A 1 50.64 -16.00 -2.45
C MET A 1 50.40 -17.51 -2.41
N GLU A 2 50.91 -18.28 -1.45
CA GLU A 2 50.57 -19.72 -1.33
C GLU A 2 49.21 -20.00 -0.65
N LYS A 3 48.74 -19.15 0.27
CA LYS A 3 47.37 -19.27 0.83
C LYS A 3 46.25 -19.02 -0.19
N SER A 4 46.49 -18.17 -1.20
CA SER A 4 45.56 -17.90 -2.30
C SER A 4 45.49 -19.04 -3.33
N ALA A 5 46.52 -19.87 -3.45
CA ALA A 5 46.53 -21.03 -4.35
C ALA A 5 45.76 -22.23 -3.77
N SER A 6 45.83 -22.46 -2.44
CA SER A 6 45.12 -23.56 -1.78
C SER A 6 43.58 -23.39 -1.75
N VAL A 7 43.10 -22.14 -1.64
CA VAL A 7 41.67 -21.79 -1.67
C VAL A 7 41.11 -21.80 -3.11
N ALA A 8 41.96 -21.54 -4.11
CA ALA A 8 41.58 -21.66 -5.52
C ALA A 8 41.48 -23.13 -5.97
N ASN A 9 42.37 -24.01 -5.49
CA ASN A 9 42.38 -25.43 -5.85
C ASN A 9 41.20 -26.21 -5.24
N THR A 10 40.83 -25.90 -3.99
CA THR A 10 39.65 -26.49 -3.32
C THR A 10 38.32 -26.04 -3.92
N ARG A 11 38.20 -24.76 -4.33
CA ARG A 11 37.05 -24.27 -5.12
C ARG A 11 36.98 -24.87 -6.53
N GLY A 12 38.12 -25.21 -7.14
CA GLY A 12 38.21 -25.88 -8.44
C GLY A 12 37.70 -27.33 -8.39
N GLU A 13 38.08 -28.08 -7.37
CA GLU A 13 37.68 -29.49 -7.18
C GLU A 13 36.21 -29.68 -6.79
N GLU A 14 35.65 -28.79 -5.95
CA GLU A 14 34.21 -28.80 -5.63
C GLU A 14 33.33 -28.44 -6.84
N ASN A 15 33.78 -27.48 -7.66
CA ASN A 15 33.11 -27.15 -8.92
C ASN A 15 33.14 -28.31 -9.92
N PHE A 16 34.22 -29.10 -9.96
CA PHE A 16 34.34 -30.27 -10.84
C PHE A 16 33.42 -31.43 -10.41
N LYS A 17 33.33 -31.73 -9.10
CA LYS A 17 32.41 -32.74 -8.55
C LYS A 17 30.93 -32.39 -8.77
N ASN A 18 30.58 -31.10 -8.71
CA ASN A 18 29.22 -30.63 -9.00
C ASN A 18 28.87 -30.76 -10.49
N LYS A 19 29.82 -30.49 -11.41
CA LYS A 19 29.63 -30.65 -12.88
C LYS A 19 29.29 -32.10 -13.28
N GLU A 20 29.99 -33.09 -12.76
CA GLU A 20 29.75 -34.52 -12.99
C GLU A 20 28.36 -34.99 -12.52
N LYS A 21 27.94 -34.52 -11.33
CA LYS A 21 26.62 -34.82 -10.77
C LYS A 21 25.51 -34.22 -11.63
N ILE A 22 25.66 -32.99 -12.11
CA ILE A 22 24.69 -32.32 -13.00
C ILE A 22 24.55 -33.10 -14.32
N LYS A 23 25.66 -33.54 -14.94
CA LYS A 23 25.61 -34.37 -16.15
C LYS A 23 24.87 -35.68 -15.94
N LYS A 24 25.07 -36.36 -14.80
CA LYS A 24 24.35 -37.59 -14.46
C LYS A 24 22.84 -37.35 -14.28
N VAL A 25 22.46 -36.23 -13.67
CA VAL A 25 21.05 -35.84 -13.51
C VAL A 25 20.40 -35.54 -14.86
N LEU A 26 21.05 -34.75 -15.72
CA LEU A 26 20.55 -34.43 -17.06
C LEU A 26 20.40 -35.67 -17.95
N ARG A 27 21.32 -36.65 -17.85
CA ARG A 27 21.18 -37.92 -18.56
C ARG A 27 19.97 -38.72 -18.09
N LYS A 28 19.69 -38.73 -16.79
CA LYS A 28 18.48 -39.39 -16.24
C LYS A 28 17.17 -38.74 -16.69
N PHE A 29 17.18 -37.45 -17.05
CA PHE A 29 15.99 -36.78 -17.60
C PHE A 29 15.66 -37.24 -19.04
N LEU A 30 16.55 -37.98 -19.70
CA LEU A 30 16.32 -38.54 -21.03
C LEU A 30 15.77 -39.97 -20.98
N ASP A 31 15.65 -40.57 -19.79
CA ASP A 31 15.07 -41.91 -19.59
C ASP A 31 13.54 -41.87 -19.67
N GLN A 32 12.93 -42.82 -20.39
CA GLN A 32 11.49 -42.84 -20.69
C GLN A 32 10.59 -43.01 -19.45
N ASP A 33 11.09 -43.62 -18.37
CA ASP A 33 10.32 -43.93 -17.16
C ASP A 33 10.56 -42.94 -15.99
N PHE A 34 11.27 -41.84 -16.22
CA PHE A 34 11.64 -40.92 -15.15
C PHE A 34 10.45 -40.07 -14.67
N LYS A 35 9.92 -40.38 -13.47
CA LYS A 35 8.88 -39.61 -12.78
C LYS A 35 9.46 -38.82 -11.62
N LEU A 36 9.35 -37.48 -11.66
CA LEU A 36 9.67 -36.63 -10.52
C LEU A 36 8.57 -36.72 -9.44
N LYS A 37 8.99 -36.84 -8.18
CA LYS A 37 8.07 -36.81 -7.02
C LYS A 37 7.55 -35.41 -6.70
N ASN A 38 8.26 -34.34 -7.10
CA ASN A 38 7.86 -32.96 -6.80
C ASN A 38 8.47 -31.98 -7.83
N GLU A 39 7.60 -31.23 -8.51
CA GLU A 39 7.92 -30.29 -9.60
C GLU A 39 8.70 -29.05 -9.13
N VAL A 40 8.58 -28.69 -7.85
CA VAL A 40 9.20 -27.49 -7.26
C VAL A 40 10.73 -27.58 -7.25
N TYR A 41 11.29 -28.78 -7.18
CA TYR A 41 12.74 -28.97 -7.14
C TYR A 41 13.43 -28.59 -8.45
N LEU A 42 12.78 -28.75 -9.60
CA LEU A 42 13.38 -28.39 -10.90
C LEU A 42 13.41 -26.89 -11.14
N ASN A 43 12.37 -26.16 -10.71
CA ASN A 43 12.39 -24.71 -10.76
C ASN A 43 13.43 -24.14 -9.79
N LYS A 44 13.54 -24.67 -8.57
CA LYS A 44 14.62 -24.31 -7.64
C LYS A 44 16.00 -24.65 -8.19
N PHE A 45 16.14 -25.77 -8.90
CA PHE A 45 17.38 -26.18 -9.56
C PHE A 45 17.76 -25.22 -10.70
N LEU A 46 16.82 -24.82 -11.56
CA LEU A 46 17.05 -23.77 -12.57
C LEU A 46 17.46 -22.45 -11.91
N THR A 47 16.76 -22.04 -10.87
CA THR A 47 17.07 -20.81 -10.13
C THR A 47 18.48 -20.87 -9.52
N PHE A 48 18.88 -22.01 -8.94
CA PHE A 48 20.21 -22.23 -8.40
C PHE A 48 21.30 -22.22 -9.49
N LEU A 49 20.99 -22.70 -10.70
CA LEU A 49 21.95 -22.72 -11.82
C LEU A 49 22.23 -21.32 -12.39
N PHE A 50 21.27 -20.38 -12.29
CA PHE A 50 21.33 -19.09 -12.98
C PHE A 50 21.27 -17.83 -12.08
N ASN A 51 20.80 -17.89 -10.82
CA ASN A 51 20.75 -16.72 -9.92
C ASN A 51 22.01 -16.51 -9.05
N GLY A 52 23.08 -17.28 -9.29
CA GLY A 52 24.37 -17.07 -8.60
C GLY A 52 25.09 -15.77 -8.97
N ASP A 53 24.73 -15.13 -10.10
CA ASP A 53 25.42 -13.96 -10.65
C ASP A 53 24.42 -12.84 -11.02
N SER A 54 23.64 -12.34 -10.05
CA SER A 54 22.94 -11.06 -10.21
C SER A 54 23.91 -9.89 -10.01
N CYS A 55 24.87 -9.73 -10.93
CA CYS A 55 25.60 -8.47 -11.14
C CYS A 55 26.21 -8.46 -12.54
N SER A 56 26.02 -7.34 -13.25
CA SER A 56 26.48 -7.02 -14.61
C SER A 56 25.72 -7.68 -15.77
N ILE A 57 24.67 -6.99 -16.20
CA ILE A 57 24.30 -6.94 -17.62
C ILE A 57 25.43 -6.18 -18.33
N SER A 58 26.50 -6.88 -18.68
CA SER A 58 27.44 -6.44 -19.72
C SER A 58 27.32 -7.40 -20.88
N SER A 59 26.77 -6.90 -21.99
CA SER A 59 26.93 -7.47 -23.31
C SER A 59 28.42 -7.74 -23.59
N ASP A 60 28.71 -8.86 -24.24
CA ASP A 60 30.03 -9.30 -24.74
C ASP A 60 30.95 -10.05 -23.76
N SER A 61 30.47 -11.15 -23.19
CA SER A 61 31.37 -12.20 -22.69
C SER A 61 31.08 -13.56 -23.36
N VAL A 62 32.16 -14.22 -23.76
CA VAL A 62 32.24 -15.54 -24.40
C VAL A 62 31.34 -16.56 -23.66
N PRO A 63 30.64 -17.48 -24.36
CA PRO A 63 29.84 -18.50 -23.69
C PRO A 63 30.71 -19.32 -22.72
N ASN A 64 30.27 -19.40 -21.46
CA ASN A 64 30.95 -20.18 -20.43
C ASN A 64 30.89 -21.68 -20.80
N GLU A 65 31.93 -22.47 -20.49
CA GLU A 65 31.95 -23.94 -20.72
C GLU A 65 30.70 -24.67 -20.17
N ARG A 66 30.09 -24.11 -19.12
CA ARG A 66 28.85 -24.59 -18.53
C ARG A 66 27.67 -24.48 -19.51
N ASP A 67 27.54 -23.36 -20.21
CA ASP A 67 26.47 -23.08 -21.17
C ASP A 67 26.58 -24.04 -22.38
N GLU A 68 27.80 -24.35 -22.81
CA GLU A 68 28.04 -25.31 -23.90
C GLU A 68 27.56 -26.72 -23.57
N HIS A 69 27.76 -27.18 -22.32
CA HIS A 69 27.26 -28.48 -21.88
C HIS A 69 25.73 -28.56 -21.86
N PHE A 70 25.04 -27.48 -21.47
CA PHE A 70 23.58 -27.43 -21.52
C PHE A 70 23.06 -27.35 -22.96
N CYS A 71 23.74 -26.61 -23.85
CA CYS A 71 23.42 -26.62 -25.28
C CYS A 71 23.55 -28.01 -25.90
N GLN A 72 24.63 -28.74 -25.59
CA GLN A 72 24.80 -30.10 -26.10
C GLN A 72 23.71 -31.03 -25.60
N TRP A 73 23.32 -30.92 -24.33
CA TRP A 73 22.21 -31.71 -23.79
C TRP A 73 20.88 -31.42 -24.50
N LEU A 74 20.56 -30.15 -24.79
CA LEU A 74 19.34 -29.80 -25.53
C LEU A 74 19.34 -30.36 -26.96
N ILE A 75 20.49 -30.34 -27.63
CA ILE A 75 20.66 -30.93 -28.98
C ILE A 75 20.47 -32.45 -28.93
N ASP A 76 21.10 -33.12 -27.96
CA ASP A 76 20.98 -34.58 -27.80
C ASP A 76 19.52 -34.96 -27.45
N ALA A 77 18.85 -34.15 -26.61
CA ALA A 77 17.46 -34.32 -26.23
C ALA A 77 16.52 -34.15 -27.42
N SER A 78 16.65 -33.08 -28.21
CA SER A 78 15.79 -32.82 -29.37
C SER A 78 15.94 -33.92 -30.42
N ILE A 79 17.18 -34.33 -30.73
CA ILE A 79 17.46 -35.43 -31.66
C ILE A 79 16.82 -36.75 -31.17
N LEU A 80 16.90 -37.03 -29.87
CA LEU A 80 16.33 -38.25 -29.30
C LEU A 80 14.79 -38.24 -29.36
N TRP A 81 14.16 -37.11 -29.02
CA TRP A 81 12.70 -36.96 -29.05
C TRP A 81 12.15 -36.99 -30.48
N ASP A 82 12.82 -36.34 -31.43
CA ASP A 82 12.44 -36.37 -32.85
C ASP A 82 12.62 -37.77 -33.47
N LYS A 83 13.77 -38.43 -33.23
CA LYS A 83 14.05 -39.76 -33.80
C LYS A 83 13.19 -40.87 -33.22
N LYS A 84 12.88 -40.81 -31.91
CA LYS A 84 12.07 -41.84 -31.24
C LYS A 84 10.57 -41.54 -31.24
N GLN A 85 10.14 -40.35 -31.68
CA GLN A 85 8.77 -39.83 -31.56
C GLN A 85 8.22 -39.96 -30.12
N VAL A 86 9.06 -39.70 -29.12
CA VAL A 86 8.69 -39.83 -27.70
C VAL A 86 8.35 -38.46 -27.15
N THR A 87 7.15 -38.30 -26.59
CA THR A 87 6.77 -37.10 -25.84
C THR A 87 7.39 -37.14 -24.43
N PRO A 88 8.26 -36.19 -24.07
CA PRO A 88 8.83 -36.13 -22.73
C PRO A 88 7.75 -35.78 -21.69
N SER A 89 7.99 -36.11 -20.42
CA SER A 89 7.07 -35.72 -19.35
C SER A 89 6.95 -34.18 -19.28
N LYS A 90 5.76 -33.69 -18.90
CA LYS A 90 5.41 -32.26 -18.85
C LYS A 90 6.43 -31.41 -18.09
N VAL A 91 6.94 -31.98 -17.00
CA VAL A 91 7.91 -31.33 -16.11
C VAL A 91 9.28 -31.20 -16.78
N ILE A 92 9.71 -32.23 -17.52
CA ILE A 92 10.98 -32.23 -18.26
C ILE A 92 10.88 -31.30 -19.47
N LEU A 93 9.74 -31.28 -20.16
CA LEU A 93 9.49 -30.35 -21.25
C LEU A 93 9.50 -28.89 -20.77
N THR A 94 8.85 -28.60 -19.64
CA THR A 94 8.87 -27.25 -19.03
C THR A 94 10.30 -26.84 -18.64
N PHE A 95 11.07 -27.76 -18.04
CA PHE A 95 12.48 -27.53 -17.73
C PHE A 95 13.29 -27.25 -19.00
N ALA A 96 13.10 -28.03 -20.06
CA ALA A 96 13.80 -27.84 -21.33
C ALA A 96 13.46 -26.51 -22.01
N LEU A 97 12.18 -26.10 -21.99
CA LEU A 97 11.74 -24.80 -22.54
C LEU A 97 12.36 -23.62 -21.76
N ASN A 98 12.36 -23.69 -20.42
CA ASN A 98 12.95 -22.65 -19.58
C ASN A 98 14.48 -22.61 -19.72
N LEU A 99 15.15 -23.77 -19.76
CA LEU A 99 16.58 -23.87 -20.00
C LEU A 99 16.96 -23.31 -21.37
N ALA A 100 16.21 -23.66 -22.42
CA ALA A 100 16.38 -23.11 -23.75
C ALA A 100 16.20 -21.59 -23.72
N GLY A 101 15.19 -21.05 -23.02
CA GLY A 101 14.99 -19.61 -22.88
C GLY A 101 16.18 -18.90 -22.25
N HIS A 102 16.72 -19.42 -21.15
CA HIS A 102 17.90 -18.85 -20.50
C HIS A 102 19.14 -18.85 -21.40
N LEU A 103 19.39 -19.93 -22.14
CA LEU A 103 20.53 -20.00 -23.07
C LEU A 103 20.33 -19.10 -24.29
N SER A 104 19.08 -18.96 -24.76
CA SER A 104 18.72 -18.17 -25.94
C SER A 104 18.82 -16.67 -25.74
N ALA A 105 18.87 -16.19 -24.50
CA ALA A 105 19.15 -14.78 -24.21
C ALA A 105 20.51 -14.32 -24.80
N LYS A 106 21.47 -15.25 -24.97
CA LYS A 106 22.75 -15.00 -25.66
C LYS A 106 22.62 -15.33 -27.15
N GLU A 107 22.82 -14.34 -28.02
CA GLU A 107 22.63 -14.48 -29.47
C GLU A 107 23.49 -15.59 -30.11
N GLN A 108 24.74 -15.79 -29.65
CA GLN A 108 25.63 -16.83 -30.18
C GLN A 108 25.11 -18.25 -29.90
N LEU A 109 24.58 -18.48 -28.69
CA LEU A 109 24.00 -19.78 -28.31
C LEU A 109 22.66 -19.99 -29.02
N PHE A 110 21.90 -18.92 -29.23
CA PHE A 110 20.68 -18.98 -30.03
C PHE A 110 20.96 -19.51 -31.43
N VAL A 111 21.94 -18.95 -32.14
CA VAL A 111 22.29 -19.37 -33.50
C VAL A 111 22.72 -20.84 -33.54
N LYS A 112 23.51 -21.29 -32.55
CA LYS A 112 23.95 -22.68 -32.43
C LYS A 112 22.77 -23.65 -32.26
N LEU A 113 21.86 -23.36 -31.34
CA LEU A 113 20.67 -24.19 -31.10
C LEU A 113 19.71 -24.17 -32.30
N ASN A 114 19.57 -23.02 -32.97
CA ASN A 114 18.74 -22.90 -34.17
C ASN A 114 19.32 -23.70 -35.35
N TYR A 115 20.64 -23.71 -35.54
CA TYR A 115 21.30 -24.51 -36.58
C TYR A 115 21.00 -26.02 -36.44
N HIS A 116 20.81 -26.49 -35.21
CA HIS A 116 20.43 -27.87 -34.91
C HIS A 116 18.92 -28.12 -34.86
N ASN A 117 18.08 -27.18 -35.32
CA ASN A 117 16.61 -27.25 -35.32
C ASN A 117 15.99 -27.55 -33.94
N VAL A 118 16.70 -27.25 -32.85
CA VAL A 118 16.23 -27.52 -31.48
C VAL A 118 14.91 -26.79 -31.20
N TYR A 119 14.76 -25.57 -31.69
CA TYR A 119 13.55 -24.78 -31.46
C TYR A 119 12.33 -25.33 -32.20
N GLU A 120 12.46 -25.75 -33.46
CA GLU A 120 11.33 -26.36 -34.18
C GLU A 120 10.89 -27.69 -33.57
N SER A 121 11.85 -28.49 -33.10
CA SER A 121 11.57 -29.72 -32.35
C SER A 121 10.81 -29.42 -31.05
N LEU A 122 11.34 -28.51 -30.21
CA LEU A 122 10.71 -28.14 -28.94
C LEU A 122 9.32 -27.50 -29.13
N THR A 123 9.17 -26.62 -30.12
CA THR A 123 7.86 -26.02 -30.41
C THR A 123 6.89 -27.05 -30.99
N GLY A 124 7.35 -27.97 -31.84
CA GLY A 124 6.54 -29.08 -32.36
C GLY A 124 6.02 -30.00 -31.26
N ILE A 125 6.91 -30.47 -30.37
CA ILE A 125 6.57 -31.34 -29.23
C ILE A 125 5.59 -30.65 -28.28
N SER A 126 5.79 -29.36 -28.00
CA SER A 126 4.90 -28.61 -27.13
C SER A 126 3.46 -28.53 -27.66
N GLN A 127 3.28 -28.58 -28.99
CA GLN A 127 2.00 -28.33 -29.65
C GLN A 127 1.11 -29.58 -29.84
N LEU A 128 1.67 -30.79 -29.78
CA LEU A 128 0.95 -32.02 -30.13
C LEU A 128 -0.09 -32.42 -29.06
N ASP A 129 0.23 -32.34 -27.76
CA ASP A 129 -0.68 -32.82 -26.70
C ASP A 129 -0.78 -31.90 -25.46
N TYR A 130 0.25 -31.11 -25.16
CA TYR A 130 0.35 -30.38 -23.88
C TYR A 130 -0.23 -28.96 -23.92
N PHE A 131 -0.29 -28.35 -25.09
CA PHE A 131 -0.76 -26.98 -25.29
C PHE A 131 -2.25 -26.76 -25.00
N LYS A 132 -3.05 -27.82 -24.82
CA LYS A 132 -4.45 -27.73 -24.37
C LYS A 132 -4.63 -28.00 -22.88
N ASN A 133 -3.68 -28.69 -22.24
CA ASN A 133 -3.91 -29.37 -20.97
C ASN A 133 -2.93 -29.00 -19.84
N ASP A 134 -1.86 -28.21 -20.10
CA ASP A 134 -0.88 -27.84 -19.06
C ASP A 134 -0.44 -26.36 -19.10
N ALA A 135 -0.68 -25.64 -18.00
CA ALA A 135 -0.39 -24.22 -17.88
C ALA A 135 1.12 -23.90 -17.80
N ASN A 136 1.94 -24.81 -17.26
CA ASN A 136 3.37 -24.58 -17.07
C ASN A 136 4.12 -24.68 -18.41
N VAL A 137 3.72 -25.63 -19.25
CA VAL A 137 4.27 -25.78 -20.61
C VAL A 137 3.92 -24.55 -21.47
N MET A 138 2.66 -24.06 -21.40
CA MET A 138 2.25 -22.84 -22.09
C MET A 138 3.05 -21.62 -21.63
N LEU A 139 3.27 -21.48 -20.32
CA LEU A 139 4.07 -20.38 -19.76
C LEU A 139 5.54 -20.47 -20.18
N GLY A 140 6.14 -21.67 -20.14
CA GLY A 140 7.51 -21.91 -20.60
C GLY A 140 7.68 -21.59 -22.08
N PHE A 141 6.70 -21.96 -22.92
CA PHE A 141 6.69 -21.62 -24.34
C PHE A 141 6.62 -20.11 -24.60
N CYS A 142 5.70 -19.39 -23.93
CA CYS A 142 5.63 -17.94 -24.04
C CYS A 142 6.93 -17.26 -23.56
N THR A 143 7.52 -17.78 -22.48
CA THR A 143 8.78 -17.25 -21.92
C THR A 143 9.94 -17.44 -22.88
N LEU A 144 10.08 -18.63 -23.48
CA LEU A 144 11.07 -18.92 -24.52
C LEU A 144 10.94 -17.93 -25.69
N LEU A 145 9.74 -17.78 -26.27
CA LEU A 145 9.55 -16.86 -27.39
C LEU A 145 9.80 -15.39 -27.01
N CYS A 146 9.51 -14.98 -25.77
CA CYS A 146 9.89 -13.66 -25.29
C CYS A 146 11.40 -13.44 -25.29
N THR A 147 12.21 -14.45 -24.95
CA THR A 147 13.68 -14.31 -24.94
C THR A 147 14.26 -14.11 -26.33
N PHE A 148 13.64 -14.71 -27.36
CA PHE A 148 14.08 -14.53 -28.75
C PHE A 148 13.92 -13.09 -29.26
N LEU A 149 13.07 -12.28 -28.62
CA LEU A 149 12.88 -10.86 -28.96
C LEU A 149 14.02 -9.95 -28.46
N GLU A 150 14.97 -10.49 -27.70
CA GLU A 150 16.08 -9.71 -27.11
C GLU A 150 17.17 -9.38 -28.14
N HIS A 151 17.32 -10.21 -29.19
CA HIS A 151 18.38 -10.07 -30.20
C HIS A 151 17.82 -10.18 -31.64
N LYS A 152 18.61 -9.74 -32.64
CA LYS A 152 18.13 -9.59 -34.03
C LYS A 152 17.84 -10.92 -34.72
N ASN A 153 18.69 -11.93 -34.51
CA ASN A 153 18.49 -13.25 -35.12
C ASN A 153 17.22 -13.96 -34.64
N GLY A 154 16.86 -13.79 -33.36
CA GLY A 154 15.65 -14.37 -32.78
C GLY A 154 14.40 -13.65 -33.27
N LEU A 155 14.46 -12.32 -33.40
CA LEU A 155 13.39 -11.54 -34.03
C LEU A 155 13.09 -12.00 -35.45
N GLN A 156 14.13 -12.21 -36.28
CA GLN A 156 13.97 -12.72 -37.65
C GLN A 156 13.36 -14.12 -37.68
N TRP A 157 13.78 -15.00 -36.76
CA TRP A 157 13.19 -16.33 -36.63
C TRP A 157 11.69 -16.27 -36.27
N ILE A 158 11.29 -15.37 -35.37
CA ILE A 158 9.87 -15.20 -35.04
C ILE A 158 9.09 -14.65 -36.23
N LEU A 159 9.63 -13.69 -36.97
CA LEU A 159 8.96 -13.10 -38.13
C LEU A 159 8.76 -14.10 -39.27
N THR A 160 9.75 -14.98 -39.48
CA THR A 160 9.68 -16.03 -40.51
C THR A 160 8.79 -17.20 -40.08
N THR A 161 8.68 -17.47 -38.79
CA THR A 161 7.83 -18.54 -38.27
C THR A 161 6.41 -18.06 -37.94
N VAL A 162 5.44 -18.99 -37.88
CA VAL A 162 4.02 -18.67 -37.57
C VAL A 162 3.72 -18.81 -36.06
N HIS A 163 4.76 -19.04 -35.23
CA HIS A 163 4.62 -19.34 -33.80
C HIS A 163 4.02 -18.19 -32.98
N TRP A 164 4.26 -16.93 -33.38
CA TRP A 164 3.69 -15.75 -32.72
C TRP A 164 2.15 -15.73 -32.76
N ARG A 165 1.50 -16.29 -33.80
CA ARG A 165 0.04 -16.40 -33.86
C ARG A 165 -0.53 -17.27 -32.73
N LYS A 166 0.23 -18.28 -32.31
CA LYS A 166 -0.17 -19.16 -31.19
C LYS A 166 -0.08 -18.42 -29.85
N VAL A 167 0.89 -17.52 -29.70
CA VAL A 167 0.96 -16.66 -28.51
C VAL A 167 -0.22 -15.69 -28.45
N ILE A 168 -0.66 -15.13 -29.57
CA ILE A 168 -1.88 -14.30 -29.63
C ILE A 168 -3.12 -15.13 -29.27
N TRP A 169 -3.22 -16.37 -29.75
CA TRP A 169 -4.31 -17.28 -29.36
C TRP A 169 -4.31 -17.56 -27.85
N LEU A 170 -3.14 -17.77 -27.24
CA LEU A 170 -3.00 -17.91 -25.79
C LEU A 170 -3.39 -16.63 -25.04
N ALA A 171 -3.03 -15.47 -25.58
CA ALA A 171 -3.38 -14.20 -24.97
C ALA A 171 -4.91 -14.01 -24.86
N ARG A 172 -5.67 -14.53 -25.84
CA ARG A 172 -7.15 -14.51 -25.86
C ARG A 172 -7.76 -15.61 -24.97
N ASN A 173 -7.26 -16.85 -25.09
CA ASN A 173 -8.00 -18.03 -24.63
C ASN A 173 -7.41 -18.72 -23.39
N ALA A 174 -6.22 -18.34 -22.91
CA ALA A 174 -5.59 -19.03 -21.79
C ALA A 174 -6.44 -18.94 -20.50
N HIS A 175 -6.47 -20.01 -19.70
CA HIS A 175 -7.26 -20.08 -18.47
C HIS A 175 -6.64 -19.32 -17.29
N THR A 176 -5.32 -19.04 -17.33
CA THR A 176 -4.62 -18.38 -16.21
C THR A 176 -4.14 -16.97 -16.58
N MET A 177 -4.24 -16.05 -15.62
CA MET A 177 -3.78 -14.66 -15.79
C MET A 177 -2.27 -14.56 -16.01
N TYR A 178 -1.48 -15.50 -15.48
CA TYR A 178 -0.02 -15.53 -15.66
C TYR A 178 0.38 -15.73 -17.12
N ILE A 179 -0.27 -16.67 -17.83
CA ILE A 179 -0.02 -16.92 -19.26
C ILE A 179 -0.44 -15.69 -20.08
N ARG A 180 -1.63 -15.14 -19.79
CA ARG A 180 -2.14 -13.95 -20.50
C ARG A 180 -1.18 -12.77 -20.35
N LYS A 181 -0.76 -12.43 -19.13
CA LYS A 181 0.21 -11.35 -18.89
C LYS A 181 1.52 -11.55 -19.64
N LYS A 182 2.07 -12.77 -19.65
CA LYS A 182 3.29 -13.06 -20.40
C LYS A 182 3.09 -12.97 -21.92
N ALA A 183 1.93 -13.36 -22.42
CA ALA A 183 1.57 -13.21 -23.83
C ALA A 183 1.36 -11.73 -24.22
N TYR A 184 0.80 -10.88 -23.35
CA TYR A 184 0.70 -9.44 -23.58
C TYR A 184 2.09 -8.78 -23.63
N GLU A 185 3.00 -9.18 -22.74
CA GLU A 185 4.41 -8.77 -22.76
C GLU A 185 5.10 -9.19 -24.08
N PHE A 186 4.82 -10.41 -24.56
CA PHE A 186 5.34 -10.87 -25.85
C PHE A 186 4.87 -9.99 -27.01
N VAL A 187 3.56 -9.75 -27.13
CA VAL A 187 2.98 -8.98 -28.24
C VAL A 187 3.48 -7.54 -28.23
N SER A 188 3.53 -6.91 -27.06
CA SER A 188 4.06 -5.54 -26.91
C SER A 188 5.56 -5.47 -27.24
N LYS A 189 6.38 -6.40 -26.77
CA LYS A 189 7.81 -6.49 -27.14
C LYS A 189 8.00 -6.70 -28.64
N LEU A 190 7.19 -7.57 -29.25
CA LEU A 190 7.23 -7.84 -30.68
C LEU A 190 6.99 -6.54 -31.45
N LEU A 191 5.86 -5.86 -31.20
CA LEU A 191 5.53 -4.57 -31.83
C LEU A 191 6.65 -3.53 -31.64
N ASN A 192 7.14 -3.37 -30.42
CA ASN A 192 8.21 -2.42 -30.09
C ASN A 192 9.51 -2.70 -30.84
N LYS A 193 9.91 -3.97 -30.95
CA LYS A 193 11.18 -4.35 -31.59
C LYS A 193 11.06 -4.38 -33.11
N THR A 194 9.88 -4.64 -33.68
CA THR A 194 9.69 -4.73 -35.14
C THR A 194 9.37 -3.39 -35.80
N VAL A 195 8.83 -2.40 -35.09
CA VAL A 195 8.36 -1.14 -35.69
C VAL A 195 9.43 -0.40 -36.50
N CYS A 196 10.69 -0.40 -36.05
CA CYS A 196 11.79 0.27 -36.75
C CYS A 196 12.28 -0.48 -38.00
N PHE A 197 12.04 -1.79 -38.10
CA PHE A 197 12.60 -2.64 -39.17
C PHE A 197 11.55 -3.09 -40.18
N ASN A 198 10.31 -3.29 -39.75
CA ASN A 198 9.21 -3.77 -40.59
C ASN A 198 7.86 -3.20 -40.11
N GLN A 199 7.60 -1.95 -40.48
CA GLN A 199 6.34 -1.28 -40.14
C GLN A 199 5.12 -2.01 -40.71
N HIS A 200 5.20 -2.55 -41.93
CA HIS A 200 4.08 -3.25 -42.57
C HIS A 200 3.65 -4.51 -41.79
N PHE A 201 4.59 -5.25 -41.20
CA PHE A 201 4.26 -6.35 -40.31
C PHE A 201 3.49 -5.87 -39.07
N CYS A 202 3.94 -4.78 -38.43
CA CYS A 202 3.24 -4.19 -37.28
C CYS A 202 1.82 -3.76 -37.64
N GLU A 203 1.65 -3.11 -38.79
CA GLU A 203 0.34 -2.69 -39.31
C GLU A 203 -0.61 -3.88 -39.50
N ASN A 204 -0.14 -4.95 -40.13
CA ASN A 204 -0.93 -6.18 -40.31
C ASN A 204 -1.25 -6.86 -38.97
N LEU A 205 -0.32 -6.85 -38.02
CA LEU A 205 -0.53 -7.38 -36.68
C LEU A 205 -1.58 -6.56 -35.91
N VAL A 206 -1.49 -5.24 -35.93
CA VAL A 206 -2.48 -4.34 -35.32
C VAL A 206 -3.86 -4.55 -35.93
N LYS A 207 -3.95 -4.65 -37.26
CA LYS A 207 -5.21 -4.95 -37.94
C LYS A 207 -5.80 -6.29 -37.48
N MET A 208 -4.99 -7.34 -37.38
CA MET A 208 -5.43 -8.65 -36.86
C MET A 208 -5.95 -8.61 -35.41
N LEU A 209 -5.44 -7.68 -34.59
CA LEU A 209 -5.91 -7.48 -33.23
C LEU A 209 -7.26 -6.75 -33.18
N ILE A 210 -7.49 -5.79 -34.09
CA ILE A 210 -8.72 -4.99 -34.17
C ILE A 210 -9.86 -5.74 -34.90
N ASP A 211 -9.54 -6.53 -35.93
CA ASP A 211 -10.50 -7.24 -36.79
C ASP A 211 -11.62 -7.98 -36.03
N PRO A 212 -11.38 -8.70 -34.91
CA PRO A 212 -12.45 -9.37 -34.18
C PRO A 212 -13.52 -8.40 -33.66
N ILE A 213 -13.10 -7.21 -33.20
CA ILE A 213 -13.99 -6.19 -32.64
C ILE A 213 -14.82 -5.54 -33.76
N GLU A 214 -14.18 -5.21 -34.88
CA GLU A 214 -14.88 -4.69 -36.07
C GLU A 214 -15.86 -5.70 -36.65
N ASN A 215 -15.49 -6.98 -36.70
CA ASN A 215 -16.37 -8.04 -37.18
C ASN A 215 -17.62 -8.19 -36.32
N VAL A 216 -17.51 -8.02 -34.99
CA VAL A 216 -18.68 -8.01 -34.10
C VAL A 216 -19.54 -6.77 -34.37
N LEU A 217 -18.94 -5.60 -34.53
CA LEU A 217 -19.67 -4.37 -34.86
C LEU A 217 -20.39 -4.46 -36.22
N ASN A 218 -19.75 -5.03 -37.24
CA ASN A 218 -20.35 -5.21 -38.56
C ASN A 218 -21.48 -6.24 -38.57
N LYS A 219 -21.42 -7.26 -37.70
CA LYS A 219 -22.52 -8.22 -37.48
C LYS A 219 -23.72 -7.59 -36.78
N LEU A 220 -23.53 -6.49 -36.06
CA LEU A 220 -24.59 -5.76 -35.36
C LEU A 220 -25.45 -4.88 -36.28
N GLN A 221 -25.22 -4.90 -37.61
CA GLN A 221 -25.94 -4.14 -38.66
C GLN A 221 -27.04 -3.21 -38.10
N LEU A 222 -26.67 -1.96 -37.83
CA LEU A 222 -27.58 -0.89 -37.38
C LEU A 222 -28.65 -0.50 -38.42
N ASP A 223 -28.68 -1.20 -39.56
CA ASP A 223 -29.62 -0.98 -40.67
C ASP A 223 -30.47 -2.24 -40.90
N THR A 224 -31.59 -2.36 -40.18
CA THR A 224 -32.91 -2.85 -40.67
C THR A 224 -33.92 -2.92 -39.53
N ASP A 225 -35.18 -2.62 -39.85
CA ASP A 225 -36.33 -2.27 -39.00
C ASP A 225 -36.74 -3.19 -37.82
N GLN A 226 -35.94 -4.19 -37.40
CA GLN A 226 -36.17 -4.93 -36.15
C GLN A 226 -34.84 -5.40 -35.53
N PRO A 227 -34.29 -4.71 -34.51
CA PRO A 227 -33.12 -5.20 -33.80
C PRO A 227 -33.55 -6.36 -32.89
N ALA A 228 -33.04 -7.57 -33.18
CA ALA A 228 -33.03 -8.63 -32.19
C ALA A 228 -32.28 -8.10 -30.95
N PRO A 229 -32.85 -8.22 -29.73
CA PRO A 229 -32.23 -7.67 -28.53
C PRO A 229 -31.04 -8.54 -28.15
N ILE A 230 -29.86 -8.24 -28.69
CA ILE A 230 -28.64 -8.86 -28.19
C ILE A 230 -28.45 -8.32 -26.78
N LYS A 231 -28.47 -9.23 -25.80
CA LYS A 231 -28.18 -8.86 -24.42
C LYS A 231 -26.73 -8.40 -24.39
N ASN A 232 -26.49 -7.19 -23.87
CA ASN A 232 -25.15 -6.60 -23.76
C ASN A 232 -24.13 -7.53 -23.09
N GLN A 233 -24.58 -8.50 -22.28
CA GLN A 233 -23.73 -9.50 -21.63
C GLN A 233 -23.08 -10.47 -22.62
N GLU A 234 -23.82 -10.98 -23.61
CA GLU A 234 -23.28 -11.93 -24.60
C GLU A 234 -22.25 -11.25 -25.52
N LEU A 235 -22.54 -9.99 -25.91
CA LEU A 235 -21.59 -9.15 -26.62
C LEU A 235 -20.33 -8.93 -25.79
N PHE A 236 -20.48 -8.54 -24.53
CA PHE A 236 -19.36 -8.33 -23.63
C PHE A 236 -18.52 -9.60 -23.50
N ASP A 237 -19.12 -10.76 -23.22
CA ASP A 237 -18.39 -12.02 -23.05
C ASP A 237 -17.66 -12.45 -24.33
N SER A 238 -18.20 -12.13 -25.51
CA SER A 238 -17.55 -12.42 -26.79
C SER A 238 -16.36 -11.50 -27.11
N VAL A 239 -16.43 -10.22 -26.74
CA VAL A 239 -15.44 -9.19 -27.11
C VAL A 239 -14.41 -8.92 -26.01
N LYS A 240 -14.73 -9.26 -24.75
CA LYS A 240 -13.89 -9.02 -23.57
C LYS A 240 -12.46 -9.55 -23.71
N PRO A 241 -12.19 -10.78 -24.22
CA PRO A 241 -10.82 -11.25 -24.38
C PRO A 241 -9.99 -10.37 -25.31
N ASP A 242 -10.58 -9.85 -26.38
CA ASP A 242 -9.91 -8.97 -27.34
C ASP A 242 -9.70 -7.57 -26.77
N LEU A 243 -10.68 -7.00 -26.06
CA LEU A 243 -10.51 -5.71 -25.37
C LEU A 243 -9.45 -5.77 -24.27
N SER A 244 -9.42 -6.85 -23.49
CA SER A 244 -8.37 -7.07 -22.48
C SER A 244 -7.00 -7.20 -23.13
N LEU A 245 -6.88 -7.93 -24.25
CA LEU A 245 -5.62 -8.03 -24.99
C LEU A 245 -5.14 -6.67 -25.51
N ILE A 246 -6.02 -5.92 -26.19
CA ILE A 246 -5.67 -4.61 -26.76
C ILE A 246 -5.32 -3.62 -25.65
N SER A 247 -6.13 -3.53 -24.60
CA SER A 247 -5.89 -2.58 -23.51
C SER A 247 -4.56 -2.84 -22.80
N GLU A 248 -4.23 -4.09 -22.47
CA GLU A 248 -2.98 -4.43 -21.77
C GLU A 248 -1.75 -4.26 -22.67
N VAL A 249 -1.84 -4.64 -23.95
CA VAL A 249 -0.75 -4.40 -24.91
C VAL A 249 -0.50 -2.91 -25.09
N MET A 250 -1.56 -2.10 -25.27
CA MET A 250 -1.44 -0.65 -25.41
C MET A 250 -0.92 0.00 -24.11
N GLU A 251 -1.30 -0.50 -22.94
CA GLU A 251 -0.81 -0.02 -21.65
C GLU A 251 0.69 -0.28 -21.46
N ILE A 252 1.19 -1.45 -21.88
CA ILE A 252 2.64 -1.74 -21.87
C ILE A 252 3.38 -0.86 -22.88
N VAL A 253 2.79 -0.61 -24.05
CA VAL A 253 3.37 0.23 -25.10
C VAL A 253 3.48 1.70 -24.67
N ILE A 254 2.44 2.28 -24.06
CA ILE A 254 2.47 3.67 -23.58
C ILE A 254 3.47 3.84 -22.43
N LYS A 255 3.55 2.88 -21.48
CA LYS A 255 4.52 2.93 -20.39
C LYS A 255 5.97 2.83 -20.88
N ASN A 256 6.20 2.11 -21.98
CA ASN A 256 7.50 2.04 -22.67
C ASN A 256 7.74 3.23 -23.62
N LEU A 257 6.87 4.24 -23.62
CA LEU A 257 7.04 5.51 -24.31
C LEU A 257 7.13 5.36 -25.84
N GLN A 258 6.31 4.48 -26.42
CA GLN A 258 6.26 4.23 -27.86
C GLN A 258 4.91 4.65 -28.46
N PRO A 259 4.56 5.95 -28.47
CA PRO A 259 3.24 6.39 -28.89
C PRO A 259 2.97 6.16 -30.39
N HIS A 260 4.01 6.02 -31.22
CA HIS A 260 3.87 5.69 -32.64
C HIS A 260 3.15 4.36 -32.90
N ILE A 261 3.25 3.40 -31.98
CA ILE A 261 2.53 2.14 -32.10
C ILE A 261 1.04 2.34 -31.82
N ILE A 262 0.70 3.21 -30.87
CA ILE A 262 -0.68 3.57 -30.56
C ILE A 262 -1.30 4.36 -31.72
N ASP A 263 -0.52 5.23 -32.38
CA ASP A 263 -0.95 5.92 -33.60
C ASP A 263 -1.33 4.93 -34.73
N MET A 264 -0.67 3.76 -34.84
CA MET A 264 -1.11 2.71 -35.75
C MET A 264 -2.51 2.18 -35.39
N PHE A 265 -2.79 1.91 -34.11
CA PHE A 265 -4.14 1.50 -33.68
C PHE A 265 -5.20 2.57 -34.00
N ILE A 266 -4.86 3.86 -33.84
CA ILE A 266 -5.75 4.98 -34.17
C ILE A 266 -6.01 5.03 -35.69
N LYS A 267 -4.97 4.91 -36.52
CA LYS A 267 -5.07 4.90 -37.99
C LYS A 267 -5.96 3.78 -38.54
N PHE A 268 -5.96 2.62 -37.89
CA PHE A 268 -6.82 1.49 -38.25
C PHE A 268 -8.23 1.56 -37.64
N GLY A 269 -8.68 2.73 -37.18
CA GLY A 269 -10.10 2.93 -36.82
C GLY A 269 -10.49 2.49 -35.41
N LEU A 270 -9.55 2.09 -34.54
CA LEU A 270 -9.89 1.62 -33.18
C LEU A 270 -10.70 2.67 -32.40
N ASN A 271 -10.34 3.96 -32.51
CA ASN A 271 -11.04 5.02 -31.78
C ASN A 271 -12.52 5.13 -32.19
N GLU A 272 -12.82 5.02 -33.49
CA GLU A 272 -14.19 5.10 -34.01
C GLU A 272 -15.00 3.86 -33.64
N THR A 273 -14.38 2.68 -33.71
CA THR A 273 -15.01 1.42 -33.31
C THR A 273 -15.36 1.41 -31.82
N ILE A 274 -14.47 1.88 -30.95
CA ILE A 274 -14.72 2.00 -29.51
C ILE A 274 -15.80 3.04 -29.21
N GLU A 275 -15.85 4.17 -29.94
CA GLU A 275 -16.89 5.19 -29.77
C GLU A 275 -18.29 4.63 -30.06
N LYS A 276 -18.43 3.90 -31.17
CA LYS A 276 -19.69 3.24 -31.54
C LYS A 276 -20.12 2.21 -30.49
N LEU A 277 -19.18 1.40 -29.99
CA LEU A 277 -19.47 0.41 -28.95
C LEU A 277 -19.85 1.07 -27.61
N LEU A 278 -19.24 2.20 -27.26
CA LEU A 278 -19.57 2.94 -26.04
C LEU A 278 -20.99 3.53 -26.11
N LEU A 279 -21.47 3.91 -27.30
CA LEU A 279 -22.87 4.35 -27.47
C LEU A 279 -23.86 3.21 -27.24
N LEU A 280 -23.47 1.97 -27.54
CA LEU A 280 -24.30 0.77 -27.39
C LEU A 280 -24.22 0.16 -25.98
N SER A 281 -23.21 0.51 -25.18
CA SER A 281 -22.96 -0.10 -23.88
C SER A 281 -23.94 0.38 -22.81
N GLN A 282 -24.68 -0.56 -22.22
CA GLN A 282 -25.51 -0.34 -21.02
C GLN A 282 -24.95 -1.07 -19.78
N LEU A 283 -23.92 -1.89 -19.96
CA LEU A 283 -23.24 -2.59 -18.87
C LEU A 283 -22.06 -1.78 -18.40
N GLU A 284 -22.02 -1.52 -17.09
CA GLU A 284 -20.98 -0.73 -16.44
C GLU A 284 -19.57 -1.32 -16.62
N GLU A 285 -19.42 -2.65 -16.53
CA GLU A 285 -18.14 -3.32 -16.75
C GLU A 285 -17.68 -3.24 -18.21
N PHE A 286 -18.62 -3.31 -19.15
CA PHE A 286 -18.31 -3.19 -20.57
C PHE A 286 -17.89 -1.76 -20.93
N SER A 287 -18.63 -0.75 -20.44
CA SER A 287 -18.24 0.65 -20.58
C SER A 287 -16.83 0.92 -20.04
N PHE A 288 -16.48 0.34 -18.89
CA PHE A 288 -15.16 0.52 -18.30
C PHE A 288 -14.03 -0.01 -19.20
N GLU A 289 -14.14 -1.23 -19.76
CA GLU A 289 -13.10 -1.78 -20.65
C GLU A 289 -12.91 -0.92 -21.91
N LEU A 290 -13.99 -0.37 -22.46
CA LEU A 290 -13.94 0.56 -23.60
C LEU A 290 -13.29 1.89 -23.23
N ILE A 291 -13.66 2.46 -22.08
CA ILE A 291 -13.09 3.72 -21.57
C ILE A 291 -11.61 3.55 -21.22
N LYS A 292 -11.19 2.39 -20.71
CA LYS A 292 -9.79 2.06 -20.45
C LYS A 292 -8.93 2.25 -21.71
N ILE A 293 -9.37 1.73 -22.85
CA ILE A 293 -8.69 1.91 -24.15
C ILE A 293 -8.68 3.38 -24.55
N ARG A 294 -9.81 4.07 -24.41
CA ARG A 294 -9.93 5.50 -24.76
C ARG A 294 -9.03 6.39 -23.90
N CYS A 295 -8.88 6.09 -22.60
CA CYS A 295 -7.92 6.75 -21.72
C CYS A 295 -6.49 6.57 -22.25
N ILE A 296 -6.07 5.36 -22.65
CA ILE A 296 -4.73 5.14 -23.22
C ILE A 296 -4.53 5.98 -24.49
N ILE A 297 -5.53 6.01 -25.39
CA ILE A 297 -5.48 6.81 -26.61
C ILE A 297 -5.33 8.30 -26.26
N LEU A 298 -6.11 8.84 -25.32
CA LEU A 298 -6.03 10.23 -24.88
C LEU A 298 -4.64 10.58 -24.31
N PHE A 299 -4.12 9.77 -23.39
CA PHE A 299 -2.79 10.00 -22.82
C PHE A 299 -1.66 9.86 -23.86
N SER A 300 -1.81 8.98 -24.85
CA SER A 300 -0.81 8.84 -25.92
C SER A 300 -0.76 10.06 -26.85
N LYS A 301 -1.92 10.65 -27.17
CA LYS A 301 -2.01 11.90 -27.96
C LYS A 301 -1.35 13.05 -27.20
N LEU A 302 -1.67 13.19 -25.91
CA LEU A 302 -1.05 14.18 -25.03
C LEU A 302 0.48 14.04 -24.98
N GLU A 303 1.02 12.81 -24.93
CA GLU A 303 2.47 12.59 -24.94
C GLU A 303 3.10 13.03 -26.28
N MET A 304 2.53 12.61 -27.41
CA MET A 304 3.04 12.98 -28.75
C MET A 304 3.06 14.48 -28.98
N GLU A 305 2.02 15.18 -28.55
CA GLU A 305 1.90 16.62 -28.71
C GLU A 305 2.91 17.37 -27.84
N ASN A 306 3.13 16.90 -26.62
CA ASN A 306 4.12 17.49 -25.71
C ASN A 306 5.55 17.30 -26.22
N GLU A 307 5.89 16.12 -26.76
CA GLU A 307 7.15 15.88 -27.49
C GLU A 307 7.34 16.89 -28.64
N ASN A 308 6.28 17.12 -29.44
CA ASN A 308 6.31 18.07 -30.54
C ASN A 308 6.49 19.52 -30.06
N LEU A 309 5.89 19.90 -28.92
CA LEU A 309 6.04 21.23 -28.32
C LEU A 309 7.44 21.46 -27.77
N LYS A 310 8.04 20.47 -27.09
CA LYS A 310 9.44 20.54 -26.62
C LYS A 310 10.42 20.75 -27.79
N ARG A 311 10.19 20.09 -28.92
CA ARG A 311 11.01 20.26 -30.14
C ARG A 311 10.85 21.63 -30.80
N ARG A 312 9.71 22.30 -30.61
CA ARG A 312 9.41 23.62 -31.21
C ARG A 312 9.85 24.81 -30.35
N SER A 313 10.38 24.60 -29.14
CA SER A 313 10.87 25.66 -28.24
C SER A 313 9.90 26.84 -28.07
N MET A 314 8.59 26.56 -28.01
CA MET A 314 7.53 27.55 -27.77
C MET A 314 7.02 27.42 -26.33
N PRO A 315 7.48 28.23 -25.36
CA PRO A 315 7.40 27.83 -23.95
C PRO A 315 6.08 28.14 -23.24
N GLN A 316 5.20 29.03 -23.75
CA GLN A 316 4.17 29.63 -22.87
C GLN A 316 2.74 29.74 -23.45
N LEU A 317 2.53 29.88 -24.77
CA LEU A 317 1.19 30.17 -25.32
C LEU A 317 0.39 28.92 -25.79
N ALA A 318 1.05 27.78 -25.98
CA ALA A 318 0.40 26.53 -26.42
C ALA A 318 0.00 25.59 -25.26
N GLN A 319 0.58 25.79 -24.08
CA GLN A 319 0.34 24.96 -22.89
C GLN A 319 -1.09 25.14 -22.33
N ASP A 320 -1.68 26.32 -22.46
CA ASP A 320 -3.02 26.62 -21.92
C ASP A 320 -4.18 26.12 -22.80
N SER A 321 -3.95 25.86 -24.10
CA SER A 321 -5.05 25.64 -25.05
C SER A 321 -5.26 24.16 -25.45
N PHE A 322 -4.19 23.38 -25.62
CA PHE A 322 -4.27 22.00 -26.15
C PHE A 322 -4.36 20.92 -25.06
N ALA A 323 -3.57 21.03 -23.99
CA ALA A 323 -3.73 20.16 -22.80
C ALA A 323 -5.16 20.27 -22.21
N PHE A 324 -5.81 21.41 -22.40
CA PHE A 324 -7.19 21.69 -21.97
C PHE A 324 -8.26 20.98 -22.83
N PHE A 325 -7.95 20.60 -24.08
CA PHE A 325 -8.90 19.98 -25.01
C PHE A 325 -9.00 18.46 -24.82
N ASP A 326 -7.89 17.73 -24.64
CA ASP A 326 -7.94 16.28 -24.43
C ASP A 326 -8.29 15.90 -22.98
N ILE A 327 -7.90 16.73 -21.99
CA ILE A 327 -8.40 16.60 -20.62
C ILE A 327 -9.92 16.86 -20.57
N LYS A 328 -10.44 17.76 -21.43
CA LYS A 328 -11.89 17.93 -21.59
C LYS A 328 -12.57 16.62 -21.99
N THR A 329 -12.01 15.91 -22.96
CA THR A 329 -12.60 14.65 -23.43
C THR A 329 -12.70 13.61 -22.33
N LEU A 330 -11.72 13.54 -21.42
CA LEU A 330 -11.82 12.67 -20.24
C LEU A 330 -12.98 13.08 -19.32
N PHE A 331 -13.13 14.37 -19.03
CA PHE A 331 -14.24 14.88 -18.22
C PHE A 331 -15.60 14.72 -18.90
N ASP A 332 -15.66 14.82 -20.23
CA ASP A 332 -16.87 14.56 -21.02
C ASP A 332 -17.25 13.06 -20.96
N LEU A 333 -16.27 12.14 -21.00
CA LEU A 333 -16.50 10.71 -20.79
C LEU A 333 -17.06 10.43 -19.39
N ILE A 334 -16.45 11.01 -18.35
CA ILE A 334 -16.96 10.90 -16.97
C ILE A 334 -18.38 11.46 -16.86
N SER A 335 -18.65 12.59 -17.52
CA SER A 335 -19.99 13.20 -17.54
C SER A 335 -21.02 12.30 -18.25
N SER A 336 -20.64 11.63 -19.34
CA SER A 336 -21.53 10.72 -20.07
C SER A 336 -21.85 9.46 -19.27
N GLU A 337 -20.86 8.87 -18.59
CA GLU A 337 -21.11 7.72 -17.70
C GLU A 337 -21.90 8.10 -16.45
N MET A 338 -21.75 9.35 -15.98
CA MET A 338 -22.59 9.92 -14.93
C MET A 338 -24.05 10.06 -15.38
N GLU A 339 -24.31 10.33 -16.67
CA GLU A 339 -25.66 10.33 -17.27
C GLU A 339 -26.29 8.94 -17.39
N ARG A 340 -25.47 7.89 -17.31
CA ARG A 340 -25.90 6.49 -17.33
C ARG A 340 -25.96 5.85 -15.93
N ASP A 341 -25.72 6.64 -14.87
CA ASP A 341 -25.63 6.18 -13.47
C ASP A 341 -24.59 5.07 -13.21
N HIS A 342 -23.56 5.00 -14.05
CA HIS A 342 -22.45 4.05 -13.99
C HIS A 342 -21.36 4.48 -12.98
N VAL A 343 -21.72 4.50 -11.69
CA VAL A 343 -20.89 4.97 -10.57
C VAL A 343 -19.56 4.22 -10.43
N ARG A 344 -19.57 2.88 -10.44
CA ARG A 344 -18.37 2.03 -10.35
C ARG A 344 -17.49 2.19 -11.59
N CYS A 345 -18.07 2.42 -12.78
CA CYS A 345 -17.29 2.74 -13.99
C CYS A 345 -16.51 4.04 -13.80
N ILE A 346 -17.15 5.09 -13.28
CA ILE A 346 -16.49 6.38 -13.01
C ILE A 346 -15.34 6.19 -12.01
N ILE A 347 -15.60 5.52 -10.89
CA ILE A 347 -14.58 5.27 -9.85
C ILE A 347 -13.38 4.48 -10.42
N LYS A 348 -13.64 3.40 -11.17
CA LYS A 348 -12.59 2.61 -11.84
C LYS A 348 -11.80 3.46 -12.84
N THR A 349 -12.49 4.27 -13.63
CA THR A 349 -11.90 5.17 -14.63
C THR A 349 -11.01 6.21 -13.97
N SER A 350 -11.46 6.82 -12.86
CA SER A 350 -10.66 7.80 -12.12
C SER A 350 -9.40 7.19 -11.52
N HIS A 351 -9.48 5.99 -10.94
CA HIS A 351 -8.29 5.26 -10.47
C HIS A 351 -7.33 4.94 -11.62
N TYR A 352 -7.85 4.42 -12.73
CA TYR A 352 -7.03 4.04 -13.88
C TYR A 352 -6.35 5.25 -14.54
N ALA A 353 -7.08 6.34 -14.73
CA ALA A 353 -6.53 7.60 -15.24
C ALA A 353 -5.46 8.16 -14.30
N HIS A 354 -5.65 8.08 -12.98
CA HIS A 354 -4.64 8.46 -12.01
C HIS A 354 -3.38 7.60 -12.12
N ALA A 355 -3.52 6.26 -12.20
CA ALA A 355 -2.39 5.35 -12.34
C ALA A 355 -1.59 5.58 -13.64
N LEU A 356 -2.28 5.78 -14.76
CA LEU A 356 -1.66 6.13 -16.03
C LEU A 356 -0.93 7.48 -15.95
N TYR A 357 -1.58 8.51 -15.40
CA TYR A 357 -0.96 9.81 -15.24
C TYR A 357 0.29 9.74 -14.37
N SER A 358 0.25 9.05 -13.23
CA SER A 358 1.41 8.86 -12.34
C SER A 358 2.59 8.19 -13.07
N SER A 359 2.32 7.18 -13.91
CA SER A 359 3.38 6.52 -14.70
C SER A 359 4.02 7.41 -15.77
N LEU A 360 3.36 8.50 -16.16
CA LEU A 360 3.78 9.44 -17.19
C LEU A 360 4.09 10.85 -16.64
N ALA A 361 3.94 11.06 -15.32
CA ALA A 361 3.86 12.37 -14.68
C ALA A 361 5.14 13.21 -14.88
N SER A 362 6.32 12.57 -14.93
CA SER A 362 7.60 13.26 -15.17
C SER A 362 7.68 13.98 -16.52
N LYS A 363 6.76 13.67 -17.44
CA LYS A 363 6.77 14.21 -18.79
C LYS A 363 5.76 15.32 -19.01
N PHE A 364 4.65 15.37 -18.28
CA PHE A 364 3.54 16.30 -18.53
C PHE A 364 3.77 17.69 -17.91
N PRO A 365 3.30 18.77 -18.56
CA PRO A 365 3.34 20.10 -17.99
C PRO A 365 2.38 20.23 -16.79
N LEU A 366 2.74 21.08 -15.84
CA LEU A 366 1.86 21.47 -14.74
C LEU A 366 0.70 22.32 -15.29
N CYS A 367 -0.53 21.98 -14.93
CA CYS A 367 -1.68 22.83 -15.24
C CYS A 367 -1.78 23.95 -14.21
N PHE A 368 -2.08 25.19 -14.62
CA PHE A 368 -2.24 26.31 -13.69
C PHE A 368 -3.65 26.90 -13.72
N ARG A 369 -4.14 27.37 -12.57
CA ARG A 369 -5.34 28.21 -12.43
C ARG A 369 -4.98 29.41 -11.58
N LYS A 370 -5.13 30.62 -12.12
CA LYS A 370 -4.80 31.89 -11.44
C LYS A 370 -3.35 31.96 -10.90
N GLY A 371 -2.41 31.28 -11.54
CA GLY A 371 -1.01 31.20 -11.09
C GLY A 371 -0.72 30.06 -10.10
N GLU A 372 -1.72 29.30 -9.65
CA GLU A 372 -1.53 28.13 -8.79
C GLU A 372 -1.63 26.82 -9.59
N PRO A 373 -0.76 25.82 -9.35
CA PRO A 373 -0.83 24.55 -10.05
C PRO A 373 -2.08 23.74 -9.65
N ILE A 374 -2.86 23.28 -10.61
CA ILE A 374 -3.89 22.26 -10.42
C ILE A 374 -3.28 20.91 -10.73
N GLU A 375 -3.26 20.06 -9.72
CA GLU A 375 -2.84 18.68 -9.86
C GLU A 375 -4.00 17.82 -10.38
N PHE A 376 -3.72 17.07 -11.44
CA PHE A 376 -4.66 16.13 -12.04
C PHE A 376 -5.10 15.03 -11.04
N GLN A 377 -4.16 14.59 -10.20
CA GLN A 377 -4.35 13.55 -9.18
C GLN A 377 -5.48 13.93 -8.22
N ASN A 378 -5.49 15.18 -7.74
CA ASN A 378 -6.53 15.71 -6.87
C ASN A 378 -7.94 15.62 -7.49
N GLN A 379 -8.07 15.82 -8.81
CA GLN A 379 -9.37 15.72 -9.49
C GLN A 379 -9.87 14.27 -9.56
N MET A 380 -8.97 13.33 -9.85
CA MET A 380 -9.32 11.91 -9.95
C MET A 380 -9.67 11.31 -8.60
N VAL A 381 -8.98 11.70 -7.53
CA VAL A 381 -9.30 11.23 -6.19
C VAL A 381 -10.61 11.85 -5.69
N LEU A 382 -10.90 13.10 -6.06
CA LEU A 382 -12.18 13.73 -5.71
C LEU A 382 -13.38 12.93 -6.24
N PHE A 383 -13.32 12.42 -7.48
CA PHE A 383 -14.39 11.55 -8.01
C PHE A 383 -14.54 10.22 -7.25
N GLN A 384 -13.45 9.66 -6.72
CA GLN A 384 -13.49 8.44 -5.91
C GLN A 384 -14.10 8.71 -4.52
N LEU A 385 -13.86 9.90 -3.95
CA LEU A 385 -14.35 10.31 -2.65
C LEU A 385 -15.77 10.89 -2.67
N LEU A 386 -16.25 11.34 -3.84
CA LEU A 386 -17.52 12.04 -3.94
C LEU A 386 -18.71 11.22 -3.38
N PRO A 387 -18.89 9.93 -3.70
CA PRO A 387 -19.98 9.13 -3.13
C PRO A 387 -19.95 9.11 -1.60
N VAL A 388 -18.74 9.01 -1.02
CA VAL A 388 -18.50 9.03 0.42
C VAL A 388 -18.96 10.37 0.98
N MET A 389 -18.50 11.49 0.42
CA MET A 389 -18.89 12.83 0.90
C MET A 389 -20.41 13.11 0.82
N ILE A 390 -21.12 12.53 -0.16
CA ILE A 390 -22.54 12.81 -0.40
C ILE A 390 -23.46 12.09 0.58
N PHE A 391 -23.20 10.82 0.87
CA PHE A 391 -24.03 10.04 1.79
C PHE A 391 -24.25 10.76 3.11
N PHE A 392 -23.21 11.39 3.63
CA PHE A 392 -23.27 12.12 4.89
C PHE A 392 -24.06 13.42 4.82
N SER A 393 -24.05 14.10 3.67
CA SER A 393 -24.90 15.28 3.46
C SER A 393 -26.40 14.96 3.44
N ASN A 394 -26.78 13.70 3.21
CA ASN A 394 -28.17 13.26 3.12
C ASN A 394 -28.70 12.56 4.38
N THR A 395 -27.83 11.95 5.17
CA THR A 395 -28.24 11.08 6.28
C THR A 395 -28.25 11.75 7.65
N VAL A 396 -27.51 12.85 7.86
CA VAL A 396 -27.11 13.28 9.22
C VAL A 396 -27.30 14.78 9.53
N SER A 397 -27.89 15.60 8.65
CA SER A 397 -27.92 17.04 8.95
C SER A 397 -29.18 17.77 8.54
N SER A 398 -29.86 18.33 9.55
CA SER A 398 -30.43 19.66 9.41
C SER A 398 -29.33 20.60 8.89
N ARG A 399 -29.67 21.48 7.95
CA ARG A 399 -28.76 22.45 7.31
C ARG A 399 -27.85 23.20 8.31
N GLU A 400 -28.30 23.36 9.55
CA GLU A 400 -27.61 24.03 10.65
C GLU A 400 -26.38 23.27 11.17
N ALA A 401 -26.39 21.93 11.21
CA ALA A 401 -25.26 21.15 11.72
C ALA A 401 -24.00 21.28 10.83
N ILE A 402 -24.18 21.25 9.50
CA ILE A 402 -23.09 21.44 8.53
C ILE A 402 -22.59 22.90 8.56
N LEU A 403 -23.50 23.87 8.68
CA LEU A 403 -23.16 25.29 8.78
C LEU A 403 -22.49 25.67 10.12
N ASN A 404 -22.53 24.80 11.12
CA ASN A 404 -21.84 24.99 12.40
C ASN A 404 -20.47 24.29 12.46
N ASP A 405 -20.20 23.27 11.62
CA ASP A 405 -18.91 22.59 11.54
C ASP A 405 -17.85 23.41 10.78
N VAL A 406 -17.06 24.21 11.52
CA VAL A 406 -16.04 25.12 10.97
C VAL A 406 -14.95 24.37 10.20
N PHE A 407 -14.51 23.21 10.71
CA PHE A 407 -13.44 22.42 10.10
C PHE A 407 -13.88 21.84 8.75
N ARG A 408 -15.10 21.29 8.69
CA ARG A 408 -15.67 20.79 7.43
C ARG A 408 -15.82 21.90 6.39
N ARG A 409 -16.24 23.12 6.79
CA ARG A 409 -16.33 24.26 5.86
C ARG A 409 -14.97 24.68 5.32
N GLU A 410 -13.95 24.76 6.17
CA GLU A 410 -12.59 25.10 5.72
C GLU A 410 -12.04 24.03 4.77
N PHE A 411 -12.31 22.75 5.05
CA PHE A 411 -11.97 21.65 4.15
C PHE A 411 -12.66 21.78 2.78
N VAL A 412 -13.98 21.99 2.74
CA VAL A 412 -14.71 22.20 1.47
C VAL A 412 -14.16 23.40 0.71
N ARG A 413 -13.85 24.50 1.41
CA ARG A 413 -13.24 25.69 0.82
C ARG A 413 -11.88 25.37 0.20
N LYS A 414 -11.05 24.58 0.89
CA LYS A 414 -9.76 24.09 0.37
C LYS A 414 -9.96 23.23 -0.87
N LEU A 415 -10.88 22.28 -0.85
CA LEU A 415 -11.22 21.45 -2.01
C LEU A 415 -11.64 22.28 -3.23
N VAL A 416 -12.50 23.29 -3.05
CA VAL A 416 -12.97 24.16 -4.14
C VAL A 416 -11.83 24.97 -4.76
N LYS A 417 -10.88 25.43 -3.96
CA LYS A 417 -9.69 26.15 -4.45
C LYS A 417 -8.81 25.25 -5.32
N MET A 418 -8.61 24.00 -4.90
CA MET A 418 -7.72 23.03 -5.55
C MET A 418 -8.37 22.31 -6.75
N SER A 419 -9.70 22.37 -6.87
CA SER A 419 -10.44 21.70 -7.94
C SER A 419 -10.51 22.54 -9.21
N ALA A 420 -10.51 21.89 -10.37
CA ALA A 420 -10.84 22.54 -11.63
C ALA A 420 -12.34 22.85 -11.69
N ILE A 421 -12.71 23.93 -12.40
CA ILE A 421 -14.12 24.38 -12.52
C ILE A 421 -15.01 23.27 -13.10
N ARG A 422 -14.51 22.54 -14.10
CA ARG A 422 -15.23 21.41 -14.69
C ARG A 422 -15.42 20.25 -13.71
N THR A 423 -14.42 19.93 -12.91
CA THR A 423 -14.54 18.92 -11.86
C THR A 423 -15.65 19.28 -10.88
N LEU A 424 -15.68 20.54 -10.43
CA LEU A 424 -16.72 21.02 -9.51
C LEU A 424 -18.12 20.96 -10.13
N ASP A 425 -18.27 21.34 -11.40
CA ASP A 425 -19.54 21.23 -12.13
C ASP A 425 -20.03 19.78 -12.20
N ILE A 426 -19.14 18.85 -12.56
CA ILE A 426 -19.46 17.42 -12.59
C ILE A 426 -19.82 16.92 -11.19
N CYS A 427 -19.03 17.26 -10.16
CA CYS A 427 -19.30 16.87 -8.78
C CYS A 427 -20.66 17.37 -8.28
N LEU A 428 -21.05 18.60 -8.62
CA LEU A 428 -22.35 19.16 -8.25
C LEU A 428 -23.50 18.43 -8.96
N ARG A 429 -23.38 18.19 -10.26
CA ARG A 429 -24.39 17.42 -11.02
C ARG A 429 -24.51 15.99 -10.50
N TRP A 430 -23.37 15.36 -10.19
CA TRP A 430 -23.35 14.00 -9.68
C TRP A 430 -23.90 13.88 -8.26
N LYS A 431 -23.63 14.88 -7.40
CA LYS A 431 -24.21 14.98 -6.05
C LYS A 431 -25.73 14.87 -6.05
N LEU A 432 -26.38 15.59 -6.97
CA LEU A 432 -27.84 15.56 -7.08
C LEU A 432 -28.36 14.17 -7.44
N ARG A 433 -27.67 13.43 -8.31
CA ARG A 433 -28.08 12.07 -8.72
C ARG A 433 -27.82 11.01 -7.66
N LEU A 434 -26.65 11.06 -7.04
CA LEU A 434 -26.26 10.09 -6.02
C LEU A 434 -27.14 10.16 -4.77
N LYS A 435 -27.77 11.32 -4.51
CA LYS A 435 -28.64 11.52 -3.35
C LYS A 435 -29.83 10.57 -3.30
N ASP A 436 -30.42 10.29 -4.46
CA ASP A 436 -31.65 9.51 -4.56
C ASP A 436 -31.38 8.02 -4.89
N LYS A 437 -30.11 7.59 -4.93
CA LYS A 437 -29.72 6.24 -5.34
C LYS A 437 -29.83 5.24 -4.17
N PRO A 438 -30.53 4.10 -4.33
CA PRO A 438 -30.71 3.12 -3.24
C PRO A 438 -29.41 2.41 -2.83
N ASP A 439 -28.53 2.09 -3.79
CA ASP A 439 -27.30 1.32 -3.56
C ASP A 439 -26.09 2.21 -3.18
N LEU A 440 -26.33 3.43 -2.69
CA LEU A 440 -25.27 4.40 -2.39
C LEU A 440 -24.21 3.85 -1.42
N ILE A 441 -24.61 3.02 -0.44
CA ILE A 441 -23.69 2.42 0.54
C ILE A 441 -22.71 1.44 -0.10
N GLU A 442 -23.16 0.65 -1.09
CA GLU A 442 -22.27 -0.24 -1.83
C GLU A 442 -21.31 0.55 -2.71
N ASP A 443 -21.80 1.58 -3.39
CA ASP A 443 -21.00 2.45 -4.25
C ASP A 443 -19.96 3.24 -3.44
N MET A 444 -20.30 3.69 -2.23
CA MET A 444 -19.35 4.28 -1.28
C MET A 444 -18.26 3.29 -0.86
N THR A 445 -18.66 2.08 -0.48
CA THR A 445 -17.72 1.02 -0.09
C THR A 445 -16.77 0.73 -1.25
N PHE A 446 -17.28 0.70 -2.47
CA PHE A 446 -16.50 0.52 -3.68
C PHE A 446 -15.53 1.69 -3.93
N GLY A 447 -15.98 2.94 -3.72
CA GLY A 447 -15.14 4.14 -3.78
C GLY A 447 -13.95 4.07 -2.81
N LEU A 448 -14.20 3.71 -1.55
CA LEU A 448 -13.15 3.54 -0.53
C LEU A 448 -12.14 2.46 -0.91
N GLN A 449 -12.59 1.33 -1.45
CA GLN A 449 -11.70 0.26 -1.90
C GLN A 449 -10.75 0.71 -3.02
N TYR A 450 -11.24 1.55 -3.95
CA TYR A 450 -10.40 2.10 -5.03
C TYR A 450 -9.50 3.25 -4.57
N LEU A 451 -9.92 4.03 -3.58
CA LEU A 451 -9.04 4.99 -2.91
C LEU A 451 -7.84 4.26 -2.28
N LEU A 452 -8.08 3.15 -1.58
CA LEU A 452 -7.00 2.35 -0.99
C LEU A 452 -6.08 1.72 -2.04
N LYS A 453 -6.62 1.30 -3.19
CA LYS A 453 -5.78 0.88 -4.33
C LYS A 453 -4.91 2.01 -4.88
N SER A 454 -5.41 3.25 -4.81
CA SER A 454 -4.68 4.45 -5.23
C SER A 454 -3.64 4.92 -4.21
N LYS A 455 -3.55 4.31 -3.01
CA LYS A 455 -2.71 4.83 -1.91
C LYS A 455 -1.23 5.01 -2.26
N ASN A 456 -0.66 4.07 -3.03
CA ASN A 456 0.74 4.12 -3.43
C ASN A 456 1.05 5.23 -4.45
N LEU A 457 0.02 5.86 -5.00
CA LEU A 457 0.14 6.95 -5.97
C LEU A 457 0.07 8.33 -5.29
N LEU A 458 -0.29 8.39 -4.01
CA LEU A 458 -0.51 9.63 -3.27
C LEU A 458 0.77 10.10 -2.57
N THR A 459 0.97 11.42 -2.54
CA THR A 459 1.92 12.07 -1.63
C THR A 459 1.34 12.15 -0.22
N LYS A 460 2.20 12.40 0.78
CA LYS A 460 1.78 12.57 2.18
C LYS A 460 0.75 13.71 2.34
N GLN A 461 0.93 14.82 1.61
CA GLN A 461 0.01 15.96 1.67
C GLN A 461 -1.36 15.66 1.08
N GLU A 462 -1.39 14.98 -0.08
CA GLU A 462 -2.63 14.55 -0.71
C GLU A 462 -3.37 13.52 0.15
N ALA A 463 -2.65 12.52 0.67
CA ALA A 463 -3.21 11.52 1.57
C ALA A 463 -3.79 12.18 2.84
N ALA A 464 -3.13 13.22 3.38
CA ALA A 464 -3.64 13.99 4.51
C ALA A 464 -4.96 14.71 4.17
N MET A 465 -5.09 15.28 2.97
CA MET A 465 -6.37 15.88 2.54
C MET A 465 -7.49 14.84 2.41
N PHE A 466 -7.17 13.66 1.90
CA PHE A 466 -8.15 12.60 1.68
C PHE A 466 -8.50 11.84 2.96
N PHE A 467 -7.67 11.95 3.99
CA PHE A 467 -7.95 11.45 5.32
C PHE A 467 -9.08 12.23 6.02
N GLN A 468 -9.14 13.55 5.86
CA GLN A 468 -10.14 14.42 6.50
C GLN A 468 -11.59 13.99 6.22
N PRO A 469 -12.02 13.77 4.96
CA PRO A 469 -13.39 13.34 4.68
C PRO A 469 -13.71 11.96 5.27
N LEU A 470 -12.73 11.07 5.45
CA LEU A 470 -12.94 9.77 6.10
C LEU A 470 -13.22 9.93 7.60
N VAL A 471 -12.53 10.86 8.27
CA VAL A 471 -12.81 11.16 9.68
C VAL A 471 -14.17 11.83 9.85
N TYR A 472 -14.54 12.75 8.93
CA TYR A 472 -15.89 13.32 8.93
C TYR A 472 -16.96 12.25 8.68
N SER A 473 -16.67 11.28 7.80
CA SER A 473 -17.53 10.12 7.56
C SER A 473 -17.75 9.29 8.84
N LEU A 474 -16.70 9.13 9.65
CA LEU A 474 -16.76 8.42 10.92
C LEU A 474 -17.63 9.17 11.95
N LYS A 475 -17.43 10.49 12.07
CA LYS A 475 -18.24 11.39 12.92
C LYS A 475 -19.72 11.34 12.55
N ASP A 476 -20.02 11.36 11.26
CA ASP A 476 -21.40 11.38 10.78
C ASP A 476 -22.07 10.01 10.98
N THR A 477 -21.35 8.91 10.76
CA THR A 477 -21.83 7.57 11.09
C THR A 477 -22.19 7.46 12.58
N LEU A 478 -21.36 8.02 13.46
CA LEU A 478 -21.64 8.07 14.90
C LEU A 478 -22.91 8.89 15.22
N THR A 479 -23.10 10.02 14.55
CA THR A 479 -24.31 10.85 14.74
C THR A 479 -25.58 10.09 14.31
N LEU A 480 -25.51 9.34 13.20
CA LEU A 480 -26.60 8.49 12.73
C LEU A 480 -26.95 7.38 13.74
N LEU A 481 -25.94 6.79 14.38
CA LEU A 481 -26.14 5.78 15.43
C LEU A 481 -26.83 6.38 16.66
N LYS A 482 -26.50 7.62 17.02
CA LYS A 482 -27.16 8.37 18.11
C LYS A 482 -28.63 8.64 17.79
N GLU A 483 -28.93 9.13 16.58
CA GLU A 483 -30.30 9.43 16.16
C GLU A 483 -31.19 8.18 16.10
N LYS A 484 -30.64 7.04 15.69
CA LYS A 484 -31.37 5.77 15.58
C LYS A 484 -31.31 4.90 16.83
N ASN A 485 -30.82 5.42 17.97
CA ASN A 485 -30.67 4.69 19.24
C ASN A 485 -29.97 3.32 19.09
N GLY A 486 -28.98 3.21 18.19
CA GLY A 486 -28.23 1.96 17.97
C GLY A 486 -28.92 0.87 17.14
N ASN A 487 -30.12 1.09 16.59
CA ASN A 487 -30.78 0.13 15.70
C ASN A 487 -30.18 0.15 14.28
N ILE A 488 -29.13 -0.67 14.07
CA ILE A 488 -28.36 -0.78 12.83
C ILE A 488 -29.08 -1.61 11.74
N ASP A 489 -30.04 -2.47 12.12
CA ASP A 489 -30.81 -3.31 11.19
C ASP A 489 -31.59 -2.51 10.12
N VAL A 490 -31.76 -1.20 10.34
CA VAL A 490 -32.43 -0.28 9.40
C VAL A 490 -31.52 0.15 8.25
N ILE A 491 -30.20 -0.10 8.30
CA ILE A 491 -29.24 0.33 7.27
C ILE A 491 -28.44 -0.87 6.75
N SER A 492 -29.02 -1.56 5.75
CA SER A 492 -28.33 -2.64 5.03
C SER A 492 -26.95 -2.19 4.53
N GLY A 493 -25.92 -3.00 4.78
CA GLY A 493 -24.55 -2.72 4.33
C GLY A 493 -23.71 -1.79 5.20
N CYS A 494 -24.26 -1.17 6.26
CA CYS A 494 -23.55 -0.24 7.13
C CYS A 494 -22.30 -0.85 7.79
N ASN A 495 -22.40 -2.08 8.31
CA ASN A 495 -21.25 -2.77 8.94
C ASN A 495 -20.07 -2.96 7.97
N ARG A 496 -20.37 -3.33 6.71
CA ARG A 496 -19.35 -3.52 5.68
C ARG A 496 -18.69 -2.18 5.29
N PHE A 497 -19.50 -1.14 5.16
CA PHE A 497 -19.01 0.21 4.89
C PHE A 497 -18.11 0.70 6.04
N LEU A 498 -18.59 0.64 7.29
CA LEU A 498 -17.86 1.09 8.47
C LEU A 498 -16.56 0.30 8.66
N HIS A 499 -16.58 -1.03 8.47
CA HIS A 499 -15.36 -1.83 8.46
C HIS A 499 -14.37 -1.32 7.41
N THR A 500 -14.82 -1.08 6.18
CA THR A 500 -13.97 -0.58 5.08
C THR A 500 -13.44 0.83 5.37
N LEU A 501 -14.25 1.69 5.98
CA LEU A 501 -13.88 3.04 6.40
C LEU A 501 -12.80 3.01 7.48
N VAL A 502 -13.00 2.22 8.52
CA VAL A 502 -12.02 2.03 9.61
C VAL A 502 -10.72 1.46 9.07
N GLN A 503 -10.80 0.45 8.20
CA GLN A 503 -9.62 -0.11 7.55
C GLN A 503 -8.89 0.94 6.71
N ALA A 504 -9.62 1.78 5.96
CA ALA A 504 -9.02 2.85 5.17
C ALA A 504 -8.28 3.88 6.04
N ILE A 505 -8.85 4.25 7.18
CA ILE A 505 -8.22 5.17 8.15
C ILE A 505 -6.94 4.54 8.71
N ILE A 506 -6.98 3.27 9.14
CA ILE A 506 -5.81 2.54 9.67
C ILE A 506 -4.70 2.49 8.61
N ASP A 507 -5.03 2.04 7.40
CA ASP A 507 -4.08 1.87 6.30
C ASP A 507 -3.39 3.19 5.92
N LEU A 508 -4.13 4.29 5.86
CA LEU A 508 -3.56 5.60 5.55
C LEU A 508 -2.64 6.11 6.66
N VAL A 509 -3.05 6.02 7.92
CA VAL A 509 -2.25 6.47 9.06
C VAL A 509 -0.96 5.64 9.19
N GLN A 510 -1.02 4.33 8.93
CA GLN A 510 0.17 3.47 8.96
C GLN A 510 1.08 3.70 7.76
N SER A 511 0.53 3.84 6.54
CA SER A 511 1.34 3.97 5.32
C SER A 511 2.06 5.32 5.23
N PHE A 512 1.45 6.40 5.74
CA PHE A 512 2.00 7.76 5.65
C PHE A 512 2.54 8.31 6.98
N ASP A 513 2.48 7.50 8.04
CA ASP A 513 2.86 7.87 9.40
C ASP A 513 2.25 9.21 9.82
N PHE A 514 0.91 9.29 9.75
CA PHE A 514 0.21 10.52 10.13
C PHE A 514 0.30 10.79 11.62
N THR A 515 0.60 12.04 11.92
CA THR A 515 0.58 12.59 13.27
C THR A 515 -0.43 13.74 13.35
N TRP A 516 -0.72 14.21 14.56
CA TRP A 516 -1.56 15.39 14.78
C TRP A 516 -1.05 16.67 14.10
N ARG A 517 0.25 16.74 13.77
CA ARG A 517 0.83 17.86 13.03
C ARG A 517 0.41 17.89 11.56
N ASP A 518 0.09 16.73 11.01
CA ASP A 518 -0.28 16.59 9.60
C ASP A 518 -1.76 16.89 9.38
N THR A 519 -2.63 16.42 10.28
CA THR A 519 -4.09 16.66 10.24
C THR A 519 -4.69 16.78 11.64
N ILE A 520 -5.45 17.85 11.87
CA ILE A 520 -6.12 18.14 13.16
C ILE A 520 -7.19 17.07 13.44
N GLU A 521 -7.77 16.49 12.40
CA GLU A 521 -8.80 15.46 12.48
C GLU A 521 -8.35 14.21 13.26
N THR A 522 -7.05 13.91 13.30
CA THR A 522 -6.51 12.78 14.09
C THR A 522 -6.83 12.89 15.59
N ILE A 523 -6.95 14.11 16.11
CA ILE A 523 -7.24 14.37 17.52
C ILE A 523 -8.62 13.82 17.91
N SER A 524 -9.59 13.85 17.00
CA SER A 524 -10.97 13.42 17.28
C SER A 524 -11.21 11.90 17.12
N ILE A 525 -10.26 11.17 16.53
CA ILE A 525 -10.45 9.74 16.18
C ILE A 525 -10.69 8.90 17.42
N MET A 526 -9.89 9.09 18.47
CA MET A 526 -10.02 8.33 19.70
C MET A 526 -11.43 8.48 20.29
N ASN A 527 -11.94 9.71 20.32
CA ASN A 527 -13.28 10.00 20.84
C ASN A 527 -14.35 9.29 20.01
N PHE A 528 -14.29 9.40 18.67
CA PHE A 528 -15.27 8.76 17.80
C PHE A 528 -15.25 7.23 17.92
N VAL A 529 -14.08 6.62 18.01
CA VAL A 529 -13.97 5.16 18.11
C VAL A 529 -14.47 4.66 19.45
N CYS A 530 -14.14 5.33 20.56
CA CYS A 530 -14.66 4.97 21.88
C CYS A 530 -16.19 5.06 21.93
N GLU A 531 -16.78 6.13 21.40
CA GLU A 531 -18.24 6.27 21.35
C GLU A 531 -18.91 5.21 20.45
N ILE A 532 -18.29 4.84 19.31
CA ILE A 532 -18.80 3.76 18.46
C ILE A 532 -18.72 2.40 19.17
N LEU A 533 -17.64 2.13 19.90
CA LEU A 533 -17.45 0.86 20.62
C LEU A 533 -18.44 0.67 21.78
N GLN A 534 -19.04 1.74 22.32
CA GLN A 534 -20.08 1.65 23.35
C GLN A 534 -21.37 0.95 22.87
N TYR A 535 -21.59 0.88 21.55
CA TYR A 535 -22.70 0.12 20.99
C TYR A 535 -22.34 -1.37 20.89
N ASN A 536 -22.97 -2.23 21.68
CA ASN A 536 -22.65 -3.67 21.78
C ASN A 536 -23.20 -4.54 20.61
N MET A 537 -23.33 -3.98 19.41
CA MET A 537 -24.07 -4.61 18.29
C MET A 537 -23.17 -5.04 17.12
N TRP A 538 -21.86 -4.93 17.27
CA TRP A 538 -20.92 -5.13 16.16
C TRP A 538 -20.56 -6.59 15.93
N ASP A 539 -20.30 -6.94 14.67
CA ASP A 539 -19.73 -8.23 14.34
C ASP A 539 -18.25 -8.30 14.75
N GLN A 540 -17.73 -9.52 14.86
CA GLN A 540 -16.36 -9.76 15.30
C GLN A 540 -15.31 -9.00 14.47
N ARG A 541 -15.50 -8.92 13.15
CA ARG A 541 -14.56 -8.27 12.24
C ARG A 541 -14.50 -6.77 12.46
N LEU A 542 -15.66 -6.13 12.63
CA LEU A 542 -15.75 -4.71 12.89
C LEU A 542 -15.24 -4.36 14.28
N SER A 543 -15.58 -5.13 15.32
CA SER A 543 -15.05 -4.94 16.68
C SER A 543 -13.53 -4.97 16.72
N VAL A 544 -12.91 -5.98 16.10
CA VAL A 544 -11.44 -6.08 15.98
C VAL A 544 -10.86 -4.87 15.22
N SER A 545 -11.50 -4.44 14.13
CA SER A 545 -11.02 -3.30 13.34
C SER A 545 -11.11 -1.98 14.13
N LEU A 546 -12.19 -1.78 14.88
CA LEU A 546 -12.37 -0.61 15.75
C LEU A 546 -11.35 -0.61 16.89
N LEU A 547 -11.09 -1.76 17.54
CA LEU A 547 -10.06 -1.87 18.57
C LEU A 547 -8.66 -1.61 17.99
N LYS A 548 -8.36 -2.09 16.77
CA LYS A 548 -7.09 -1.75 16.09
C LYS A 548 -6.96 -0.26 15.79
N LEU A 549 -8.04 0.40 15.38
CA LEU A 549 -8.03 1.85 15.19
C LEU A 549 -7.87 2.59 16.51
N LEU A 550 -8.48 2.10 17.61
CA LEU A 550 -8.27 2.64 18.96
C LEU A 550 -6.81 2.49 19.39
N ASN A 551 -6.20 1.32 19.19
CA ASN A 551 -4.79 1.09 19.48
C ASN A 551 -3.86 2.04 18.69
N LEU A 552 -4.19 2.27 17.42
CA LEU A 552 -3.47 3.23 16.58
C LEU A 552 -3.64 4.66 17.08
N ALA A 553 -4.85 5.04 17.50
CA ALA A 553 -5.12 6.35 18.09
C ALA A 553 -4.36 6.54 19.40
N LEU A 554 -4.30 5.52 20.27
CA LEU A 554 -3.54 5.56 21.53
C LEU A 554 -2.04 5.68 21.29
N SER A 555 -1.49 5.04 20.27
CA SER A 555 -0.05 5.05 19.99
C SER A 555 0.43 6.33 19.28
N LYS A 556 -0.36 6.87 18.34
CA LYS A 556 0.06 7.94 17.42
C LYS A 556 -0.75 9.23 17.51
N CYS A 557 -2.00 9.19 17.93
CA CYS A 557 -2.85 10.38 18.03
C CYS A 557 -2.76 10.98 19.43
N MET A 558 -2.79 12.31 19.53
CA MET A 558 -3.00 12.98 20.81
C MET A 558 -4.48 13.28 20.95
N SER A 559 -5.11 12.88 22.06
CA SER A 559 -6.47 13.30 22.36
C SER A 559 -6.51 14.79 22.76
N PRO A 560 -7.66 15.49 22.65
CA PRO A 560 -7.77 16.88 23.08
C PRO A 560 -7.35 17.08 24.55
N ASP A 561 -7.70 16.12 25.41
CA ASP A 561 -7.41 16.17 26.84
C ASP A 561 -5.90 16.00 27.13
N MET A 562 -5.20 15.22 26.30
CA MET A 562 -3.75 15.07 26.35
C MET A 562 -3.01 16.28 25.78
N VAL A 563 -3.55 16.91 24.73
CA VAL A 563 -2.99 18.16 24.16
C VAL A 563 -3.09 19.31 25.16
N LEU A 564 -4.20 19.38 25.89
CA LEU A 564 -4.46 20.45 26.87
C LEU A 564 -3.90 20.14 28.28
N LEU A 565 -3.25 18.99 28.46
CA LEU A 565 -2.68 18.53 29.74
C LEU A 565 -3.66 18.69 30.91
N MET A 566 -4.94 18.35 30.69
CA MET A 566 -5.93 18.49 31.75
C MET A 566 -5.81 17.35 32.75
N ASP A 567 -5.40 17.66 33.98
CA ASP A 567 -5.23 16.67 35.07
C ASP A 567 -6.57 16.10 35.59
N ASN A 568 -7.70 16.77 35.33
CA ASN A 568 -9.04 16.29 35.68
C ASN A 568 -9.71 15.58 34.49
N THR A 569 -9.35 14.31 34.27
CA THR A 569 -9.91 13.45 33.21
C THR A 569 -11.20 12.72 33.61
N LYS A 570 -11.81 13.05 34.77
CA LYS A 570 -12.95 12.30 35.33
C LYS A 570 -14.18 12.23 34.41
N ASP A 571 -14.35 13.21 33.52
CA ASP A 571 -15.43 13.23 32.51
C ASP A 571 -14.91 13.10 31.06
N SER A 572 -13.62 12.81 30.86
CA SER A 572 -13.05 12.70 29.52
C SER A 572 -13.32 11.33 28.88
N ILE A 573 -13.43 11.28 27.56
CA ILE A 573 -13.61 10.01 26.83
C ILE A 573 -12.36 9.10 27.00
N VAL A 574 -11.22 9.69 27.37
CA VAL A 574 -10.00 8.95 27.73
C VAL A 574 -10.22 8.11 28.99
N SER A 575 -10.92 8.61 30.02
CA SER A 575 -11.20 7.81 31.23
C SER A 575 -12.19 6.67 30.96
N GLN A 576 -13.14 6.89 30.04
CA GLN A 576 -14.07 5.84 29.57
C GLN A 576 -13.37 4.74 28.74
N THR A 577 -12.15 4.99 28.25
CA THR A 577 -11.40 3.98 27.47
C THR A 577 -11.11 2.75 28.32
N GLY A 578 -10.84 2.92 29.62
CA GLY A 578 -10.63 1.80 30.54
C GLY A 578 -11.86 0.90 30.67
N SER A 579 -13.06 1.48 30.87
CA SER A 579 -14.29 0.68 31.02
C SER A 579 -14.73 0.00 29.71
N ILE A 580 -14.50 0.63 28.57
CA ILE A 580 -14.73 0.02 27.25
C ILE A 580 -13.83 -1.20 27.09
N LEU A 581 -12.51 -1.04 27.29
CA LEU A 581 -11.58 -2.16 27.17
C LEU A 581 -11.92 -3.28 28.17
N TYR A 582 -12.37 -2.95 29.38
CA TYR A 582 -12.75 -3.95 30.39
C TYR A 582 -13.89 -4.83 29.87
N THR A 583 -14.88 -4.20 29.23
CA THR A 583 -16.03 -4.89 28.64
C THR A 583 -15.62 -5.80 27.49
N TYR A 584 -14.76 -5.30 26.58
CA TYR A 584 -14.30 -6.07 25.41
C TYR A 584 -13.33 -7.20 25.79
N SER A 585 -12.57 -7.06 26.87
CA SER A 585 -11.73 -8.13 27.42
C SER A 585 -12.53 -9.32 27.98
N HIS A 586 -13.83 -9.16 28.26
CA HIS A 586 -14.73 -10.25 28.66
C HIS A 586 -15.52 -10.85 27.49
N ASN A 587 -15.22 -10.48 26.25
CA ASN A 587 -15.94 -10.98 25.08
C ASN A 587 -15.72 -12.48 24.86
N SER A 588 -16.74 -13.18 24.32
CA SER A 588 -16.64 -14.61 24.01
C SER A 588 -15.63 -14.92 22.90
N SER A 589 -15.47 -14.03 21.91
CA SER A 589 -14.47 -14.16 20.85
C SER A 589 -13.08 -13.79 21.36
N TRP A 590 -12.14 -14.71 21.17
CA TRP A 590 -10.76 -14.54 21.62
C TRP A 590 -10.03 -13.46 20.83
N GLU A 591 -10.35 -13.27 19.54
CA GLU A 591 -9.76 -12.24 18.70
C GLU A 591 -10.09 -10.82 19.20
N ILE A 592 -11.29 -10.67 19.77
CA ILE A 592 -11.71 -9.42 20.40
C ILE A 592 -10.96 -9.20 21.72
N ARG A 593 -10.85 -10.24 22.57
CA ARG A 593 -10.10 -10.16 23.82
C ARG A 593 -8.63 -9.82 23.57
N ASP A 594 -8.01 -10.48 22.60
CA ASP A 594 -6.63 -10.26 22.18
C ASP A 594 -6.43 -8.82 21.67
N SER A 595 -7.30 -8.33 20.78
CA SER A 595 -7.24 -6.95 20.28
C SER A 595 -7.46 -5.91 21.39
N ALA A 596 -8.28 -6.21 22.40
CA ALA A 596 -8.46 -5.34 23.56
C ALA A 596 -7.20 -5.30 24.42
N LEU A 597 -6.52 -6.44 24.62
CA LEU A 597 -5.24 -6.50 25.31
C LEU A 597 -4.14 -5.74 24.57
N GLU A 598 -4.11 -5.73 23.23
CA GLU A 598 -3.18 -4.88 22.48
C GLU A 598 -3.35 -3.38 22.82
N CYS A 599 -4.59 -2.91 23.00
CA CYS A 599 -4.86 -1.54 23.46
C CYS A 599 -4.37 -1.33 24.90
N VAL A 600 -4.61 -2.29 25.80
CA VAL A 600 -4.15 -2.23 27.21
C VAL A 600 -2.63 -2.21 27.29
N TYR A 601 -1.94 -2.98 26.44
CA TYR A 601 -0.49 -2.95 26.31
C TYR A 601 0.00 -1.56 25.91
N THR A 602 -0.60 -0.96 24.87
CA THR A 602 -0.21 0.39 24.42
C THR A 602 -0.50 1.45 25.47
N LEU A 603 -1.62 1.35 26.20
CA LEU A 603 -1.92 2.22 27.34
C LEU A 603 -0.86 2.09 28.43
N SER A 604 -0.47 0.86 28.79
CA SER A 604 0.55 0.59 29.81
C SER A 604 1.92 1.11 29.40
N SER A 605 2.30 0.91 28.14
CA SER A 605 3.56 1.43 27.60
C SER A 605 3.59 2.96 27.56
N ASN A 606 2.48 3.59 27.16
CA ASN A 606 2.34 5.04 27.19
C ASN A 606 2.34 5.60 28.63
N ALA A 607 1.74 4.90 29.59
CA ALA A 607 1.75 5.27 31.00
C ALA A 607 3.18 5.34 31.56
N ASN A 608 4.01 4.37 31.19
CA ASN A 608 5.42 4.32 31.60
C ASN A 608 6.28 5.38 30.88
N SER A 609 6.07 5.61 29.58
CA SER A 609 7.01 6.38 28.74
C SER A 609 6.61 7.83 28.43
N LYS A 610 5.31 8.12 28.23
CA LYS A 610 4.85 9.39 27.64
C LYS A 610 3.85 10.15 28.51
N PHE A 611 2.89 9.45 29.09
CA PHE A 611 1.68 10.03 29.67
C PHE A 611 1.29 9.29 30.97
N PRO A 612 1.89 9.68 32.12
CA PRO A 612 1.64 9.02 33.41
C PRO A 612 0.18 8.99 33.86
N SER A 613 -0.65 9.92 33.38
CA SER A 613 -2.10 9.95 33.69
C SER A 613 -2.86 8.71 33.23
N HIS A 614 -2.33 7.92 32.28
CA HIS A 614 -2.91 6.64 31.90
C HIS A 614 -2.85 5.59 33.01
N THR A 615 -1.93 5.71 33.98
CA THR A 615 -1.88 4.84 35.16
C THR A 615 -3.20 4.86 35.91
N ASN A 616 -3.78 6.05 36.12
CA ASN A 616 -5.08 6.20 36.79
C ASN A 616 -6.19 5.48 36.02
N ILE A 617 -6.20 5.57 34.68
CA ILE A 617 -7.19 4.90 33.84
C ILE A 617 -7.13 3.38 34.02
N LEU A 618 -5.92 2.81 34.07
CA LEU A 618 -5.72 1.37 34.28
C LEU A 618 -6.17 0.94 35.68
N ILE A 619 -5.84 1.72 36.72
CA ILE A 619 -6.18 1.42 38.11
C ILE A 619 -7.69 1.54 38.34
N GLU A 620 -8.32 2.66 37.93
CA GLU A 620 -9.75 2.91 38.13
C GLU A 620 -10.64 1.89 37.42
N SER A 621 -10.18 1.32 36.30
CA SER A 621 -10.90 0.27 35.56
C SER A 621 -10.58 -1.16 36.02
N ALA A 622 -9.80 -1.32 37.11
CA ALA A 622 -9.37 -2.63 37.63
C ALA A 622 -8.65 -3.51 36.58
N MET A 623 -7.99 -2.89 35.60
CA MET A 623 -7.31 -3.60 34.51
C MET A 623 -6.18 -4.52 34.96
N PRO A 624 -5.29 -4.13 35.90
CA PRO A 624 -4.20 -5.00 36.33
C PRO A 624 -4.69 -6.37 36.83
N GLN A 625 -5.76 -6.39 37.64
CA GLN A 625 -6.33 -7.63 38.15
C GLN A 625 -6.91 -8.49 37.02
N LEU A 626 -7.67 -7.89 36.10
CA LEU A 626 -8.23 -8.59 34.96
C LEU A 626 -7.14 -9.23 34.09
N VAL A 627 -6.07 -8.50 33.80
CA VAL A 627 -4.96 -9.00 32.98
C VAL A 627 -4.24 -10.16 33.67
N ILE A 628 -4.07 -10.13 34.99
CA ILE A 628 -3.53 -11.27 35.76
C ILE A 628 -4.42 -12.51 35.59
N ASP A 629 -5.73 -12.33 35.76
CA ASP A 629 -6.69 -13.43 35.66
C ASP A 629 -6.72 -14.02 34.25
N MET A 630 -6.66 -13.17 33.22
CA MET A 630 -6.56 -13.60 31.83
C MET A 630 -5.25 -14.33 31.54
N ALA A 631 -4.10 -13.83 31.99
CA ALA A 631 -2.80 -14.44 31.76
C ALA A 631 -2.70 -15.87 32.34
N LEU A 632 -3.32 -16.09 33.50
CA LEU A 632 -3.26 -17.38 34.20
C LEU A 632 -4.38 -18.35 33.80
N ASN A 633 -5.57 -17.85 33.47
CA ASN A 633 -6.78 -18.69 33.39
C ASN A 633 -7.52 -18.65 32.04
N ASP A 634 -7.17 -17.79 31.08
CA ASP A 634 -7.88 -17.76 29.79
C ASP A 634 -7.67 -19.06 28.99
N GLY A 635 -8.72 -19.55 28.33
CA GLY A 635 -8.68 -20.79 27.55
C GLY A 635 -7.81 -20.70 26.31
N GLU A 636 -7.53 -19.50 25.80
CA GLU A 636 -6.81 -19.27 24.56
C GLU A 636 -5.37 -18.81 24.80
N PHE A 637 -4.40 -19.53 24.23
CA PHE A 637 -2.98 -19.27 24.46
C PHE A 637 -2.50 -17.94 23.85
N TYR A 638 -3.11 -17.46 22.76
CA TYR A 638 -2.81 -16.13 22.21
C TYR A 638 -3.20 -15.01 23.18
N VAL A 639 -4.40 -15.11 23.78
CA VAL A 639 -4.89 -14.14 24.77
C VAL A 639 -4.01 -14.13 26.01
N ARG A 640 -3.60 -15.32 26.50
CA ARG A 640 -2.66 -15.44 27.63
C ARG A 640 -1.30 -14.80 27.33
N ALA A 641 -0.74 -15.04 26.14
CA ALA A 641 0.51 -14.44 25.72
C ALA A 641 0.42 -12.89 25.68
N SER A 642 -0.65 -12.35 25.09
CA SER A 642 -0.91 -10.91 25.06
C SER A 642 -1.11 -10.33 26.47
N ALA A 643 -1.75 -11.06 27.38
CA ALA A 643 -1.91 -10.64 28.76
C ALA A 643 -0.56 -10.60 29.51
N PHE A 644 0.31 -11.61 29.34
CA PHE A 644 1.68 -11.55 29.87
C PHE A 644 2.46 -10.36 29.31
N LYS A 645 2.28 -10.05 28.03
CA LYS A 645 2.89 -8.88 27.39
C LYS A 645 2.39 -7.56 27.99
N CYS A 646 1.11 -7.45 28.35
CA CYS A 646 0.61 -6.30 29.11
C CYS A 646 1.29 -6.17 30.48
N LEU A 647 1.42 -7.29 31.22
CA LEU A 647 2.06 -7.31 32.53
C LEU A 647 3.53 -6.88 32.48
N GLN A 648 4.23 -7.21 31.40
CA GLN A 648 5.60 -6.76 31.16
C GLN A 648 5.76 -5.23 31.16
N GLU A 649 4.76 -4.49 30.68
CA GLU A 649 4.78 -3.02 30.75
C GLU A 649 4.28 -2.52 32.10
N MET A 650 3.25 -3.16 32.67
CA MET A 650 2.68 -2.77 33.97
C MET A 650 3.65 -2.91 35.15
N VAL A 651 4.53 -3.92 35.15
CA VAL A 651 5.55 -4.14 36.21
C VAL A 651 6.53 -2.97 36.35
N GLN A 652 6.76 -2.22 35.27
CA GLN A 652 7.66 -1.06 35.28
C GLN A 652 7.03 0.14 36.01
N ILE A 653 5.70 0.16 36.19
CA ILE A 653 4.96 1.25 36.83
C ILE A 653 4.85 0.95 38.33
N GLN A 654 5.57 1.72 39.16
CA GLN A 654 5.68 1.48 40.60
C GLN A 654 4.32 1.41 41.32
N GLU A 655 3.39 2.29 40.97
CA GLU A 655 2.06 2.34 41.60
C GLU A 655 1.25 1.05 41.34
N ILE A 656 1.32 0.51 40.12
CA ILE A 656 0.65 -0.76 39.78
C ILE A 656 1.36 -1.92 40.47
N TRP A 657 2.70 -1.90 40.49
CA TRP A 657 3.49 -2.90 41.18
C TRP A 657 3.12 -3.00 42.67
N GLU A 658 3.13 -1.89 43.39
CA GLU A 658 2.85 -1.85 44.83
C GLU A 658 1.39 -2.16 45.18
N THR A 659 0.45 -1.72 44.33
CA THR A 659 -0.99 -1.86 44.62
C THR A 659 -1.53 -3.24 44.26
N PHE A 660 -1.07 -3.83 43.16
CA PHE A 660 -1.65 -5.08 42.64
C PHE A 660 -0.65 -6.24 42.62
N LEU A 661 0.58 -6.03 42.13
CA LEU A 661 1.47 -7.16 41.82
C LEU A 661 2.27 -7.65 43.03
N ASN A 662 2.76 -6.75 43.87
CA ASN A 662 3.59 -7.04 45.05
C ASN A 662 2.77 -7.59 46.23
N GLN A 663 1.49 -7.21 46.32
CA GLN A 663 0.59 -7.74 47.38
C GLN A 663 0.16 -9.18 47.11
N HIS A 664 0.34 -9.69 45.89
CA HIS A 664 -0.03 -11.04 45.48
C HIS A 664 1.19 -11.96 45.33
N ASN A 665 1.78 -12.40 46.44
CA ASN A 665 2.79 -13.50 46.42
C ASN A 665 2.30 -14.76 45.67
N GLN A 666 0.98 -14.96 45.61
CA GLN A 666 0.32 -16.01 44.82
C GLN A 666 0.58 -15.84 43.31
N PHE A 667 0.52 -14.61 42.79
CA PHE A 667 0.73 -14.33 41.37
C PHE A 667 2.15 -14.71 40.95
N LEU A 668 3.18 -14.30 41.72
CA LEU A 668 4.57 -14.64 41.44
C LEU A 668 4.81 -16.16 41.46
N LYS A 669 4.18 -16.89 42.38
CA LYS A 669 4.23 -18.37 42.42
C LYS A 669 3.55 -18.98 41.19
N ASN A 670 2.39 -18.47 40.81
CA ASN A 670 1.65 -18.94 39.64
C ASN A 670 2.39 -18.66 38.33
N LEU A 671 3.08 -17.51 38.21
CA LEU A 671 3.95 -17.18 37.08
C LEU A 671 5.06 -18.23 36.91
N LEU A 672 5.71 -18.65 37.99
CA LEU A 672 6.73 -19.71 37.93
C LEU A 672 6.13 -21.06 37.55
N ASN A 673 4.90 -21.37 38.01
CA ASN A 673 4.20 -22.61 37.65
C ASN A 673 3.82 -22.69 36.16
N VAL A 674 3.87 -21.58 35.40
CA VAL A 674 3.59 -21.58 33.95
C VAL A 674 4.53 -22.56 33.22
N PHE A 675 5.80 -22.67 33.64
CA PHE A 675 6.75 -23.56 32.98
C PHE A 675 6.49 -25.06 33.25
N GLU A 676 5.71 -25.37 34.28
CA GLU A 676 5.31 -26.74 34.61
C GLU A 676 4.00 -27.13 33.91
N ASN A 677 3.09 -26.16 33.73
CA ASN A 677 1.72 -26.42 33.26
C ASN A 677 1.47 -26.06 31.79
N GLU A 678 2.27 -25.16 31.21
CA GLU A 678 2.02 -24.60 29.88
C GLU A 678 2.67 -25.41 28.77
N THR A 679 1.88 -25.85 27.79
CA THR A 679 2.39 -26.57 26.62
C THR A 679 2.87 -25.63 25.52
N GLU A 680 2.24 -24.47 25.37
CA GLU A 680 2.49 -23.55 24.26
C GLU A 680 3.71 -22.65 24.50
N GLY A 681 4.71 -22.74 23.61
CA GLY A 681 5.95 -21.97 23.73
C GLY A 681 5.77 -20.44 23.63
N VAL A 682 4.72 -19.97 22.95
CA VAL A 682 4.41 -18.54 22.82
C VAL A 682 4.09 -17.91 24.18
N VAL A 683 3.38 -18.64 25.04
CA VAL A 683 3.03 -18.16 26.40
C VAL A 683 4.28 -18.19 27.29
N ARG A 684 5.05 -19.29 27.27
CA ARG A 684 6.30 -19.40 28.04
C ARG A 684 7.33 -18.34 27.64
N LYS A 685 7.38 -17.96 26.36
CA LYS A 685 8.23 -16.87 25.85
C LYS A 685 7.91 -15.55 26.56
N GLU A 686 6.63 -15.17 26.57
CA GLU A 686 6.19 -13.91 27.20
C GLU A 686 6.31 -13.96 28.73
N ALA A 687 6.10 -15.12 29.36
CA ALA A 687 6.35 -15.33 30.79
C ALA A 687 7.83 -15.18 31.16
N THR A 688 8.74 -15.71 30.33
CA THR A 688 10.20 -15.57 30.51
C THR A 688 10.62 -14.10 30.46
N THR A 689 10.09 -13.35 29.48
CA THR A 689 10.34 -11.91 29.36
C THR A 689 9.80 -11.14 30.58
N LEU A 690 8.65 -11.53 31.11
CA LEU A 690 8.09 -10.94 32.32
C LEU A 690 9.00 -11.17 33.53
N ILE A 691 9.50 -12.40 33.73
CA ILE A 691 10.45 -12.72 34.81
C ILE A 691 11.70 -11.85 34.69
N HIS A 692 12.24 -11.72 33.49
CA HIS A 692 13.37 -10.84 33.21
C HIS A 692 13.09 -9.38 33.57
N LYS A 693 11.93 -8.84 33.19
CA LYS A 693 11.57 -7.46 33.53
C LYS A 693 11.35 -7.26 35.03
N ILE A 694 10.77 -8.24 35.74
CA ILE A 694 10.65 -8.17 37.21
C ILE A 694 12.04 -8.12 37.83
N ASP A 695 12.98 -8.96 37.40
CA ASP A 695 14.37 -8.95 37.91
C ASP A 695 15.08 -7.61 37.64
N LYS A 696 14.80 -6.99 36.49
CA LYS A 696 15.43 -5.74 36.07
C LYS A 696 14.92 -4.50 36.79
N PHE A 697 13.60 -4.41 37.01
CA PHE A 697 12.96 -3.19 37.49
C PHE A 697 12.45 -3.30 38.93
N GLN A 698 12.26 -4.52 39.44
CA GLN A 698 11.68 -4.79 40.74
C GLN A 698 12.57 -5.77 41.52
N SER A 699 12.14 -6.12 42.74
CA SER A 699 12.83 -7.10 43.58
C SER A 699 11.98 -8.34 43.79
N TRP A 700 12.58 -9.52 43.60
CA TRP A 700 11.95 -10.79 43.98
C TRP A 700 11.96 -10.99 45.50
N PRO A 701 10.88 -11.57 46.08
CA PRO A 701 10.92 -12.06 47.46
C PRO A 701 12.02 -13.12 47.62
N SER A 702 12.82 -13.01 48.69
CA SER A 702 13.95 -13.91 48.94
C SER A 702 13.56 -15.40 48.97
N GLU A 703 12.32 -15.72 49.36
CA GLU A 703 11.77 -17.07 49.36
C GLU A 703 11.61 -17.68 47.96
N LEU A 704 11.47 -16.84 46.92
CA LEU A 704 11.20 -17.29 45.54
C LEU A 704 12.43 -17.23 44.64
N THR A 705 13.49 -16.51 45.03
CA THR A 705 14.68 -16.29 44.21
C THR A 705 15.34 -17.59 43.74
N SER A 706 15.47 -18.60 44.61
CA SER A 706 16.03 -19.91 44.23
C SER A 706 15.20 -20.58 43.14
N ARG A 707 13.87 -20.56 43.28
CA ARG A 707 12.94 -21.14 42.31
C ARG A 707 12.97 -20.41 40.97
N VAL A 708 13.14 -19.08 40.98
CA VAL A 708 13.33 -18.30 39.74
C VAL A 708 14.55 -18.80 38.98
N TYR A 709 15.68 -18.99 39.66
CA TYR A 709 16.91 -19.51 39.05
C TYR A 709 16.76 -20.93 38.50
N ASP A 710 16.06 -21.81 39.20
CA ASP A 710 15.77 -23.17 38.71
C ASP A 710 14.93 -23.13 37.42
N VAL A 711 13.84 -22.35 37.41
CA VAL A 711 12.94 -22.19 36.26
C VAL A 711 13.67 -21.60 35.07
N MET A 712 14.48 -20.56 35.27
CA MET A 712 15.23 -19.91 34.20
C MET A 712 16.35 -20.80 33.66
N THR A 713 16.98 -21.62 34.50
CA THR A 713 17.95 -22.64 34.06
C THR A 713 17.27 -23.69 33.19
N HIS A 714 16.11 -24.18 33.62
CA HIS A 714 15.30 -25.11 32.84
C HIS A 714 14.86 -24.51 31.50
N ALA A 715 14.39 -23.25 31.50
CA ALA A 715 14.01 -22.54 30.28
C ALA A 715 15.18 -22.42 29.28
N THR A 716 16.39 -22.12 29.76
CA THR A 716 17.59 -22.03 28.90
C THR A 716 18.02 -23.38 28.34
N LEU A 717 18.10 -24.43 29.17
CA LEU A 717 18.69 -25.71 28.78
C LEU A 717 17.67 -26.65 28.11
N ALA A 718 16.48 -26.76 28.69
CA ALA A 718 15.54 -27.85 28.42
C ALA A 718 14.33 -27.46 27.57
N ASP A 719 13.98 -26.17 27.44
CA ASP A 719 12.83 -25.77 26.59
C ASP A 719 13.05 -26.19 25.12
N LEU A 720 11.97 -26.40 24.37
CA LEU A 720 12.04 -26.74 22.94
C LEU A 720 11.99 -25.49 22.05
N TYR A 721 11.43 -24.39 22.55
CA TYR A 721 11.25 -23.16 21.79
C TYR A 721 12.47 -22.26 21.95
N TRP A 722 13.11 -21.93 20.82
CA TRP A 722 14.35 -21.16 20.81
C TRP A 722 14.17 -19.74 21.35
N GLU A 723 13.01 -19.10 21.16
CA GLU A 723 12.72 -17.75 21.65
C GLU A 723 12.65 -17.71 23.18
N VAL A 724 12.15 -18.78 23.81
CA VAL A 724 12.16 -18.95 25.28
C VAL A 724 13.60 -18.99 25.77
N LYS A 725 14.48 -19.75 25.08
CA LYS A 725 15.90 -19.84 25.43
C LYS A 725 16.61 -18.50 25.31
N CYS A 726 16.39 -17.77 24.22
CA CYS A 726 16.99 -16.46 24.01
C CYS A 726 16.60 -15.49 25.14
N ASN A 727 15.30 -15.38 25.45
CA ASN A 727 14.83 -14.50 26.51
C ASN A 727 15.35 -14.94 27.89
N ALA A 728 15.52 -16.25 28.11
CA ALA A 728 16.09 -16.78 29.34
C ALA A 728 17.59 -16.47 29.48
N LEU A 729 18.33 -16.47 28.37
CA LEU A 729 19.73 -16.06 28.35
C LEU A 729 19.87 -14.55 28.63
N ASP A 730 18.97 -13.72 28.12
CA ASP A 730 18.97 -12.27 28.42
C ASP A 730 18.79 -12.00 29.92
N PHE A 731 17.94 -12.79 30.59
CA PHE A 731 17.85 -12.80 32.05
C PHE A 731 19.19 -13.14 32.70
N TRP A 732 19.83 -14.25 32.32
CA TRP A 732 21.10 -14.66 32.92
C TRP A 732 22.21 -13.64 32.72
N ILE A 733 22.31 -13.06 31.52
CA ILE A 733 23.27 -11.99 31.24
C ILE A 733 23.05 -10.83 32.21
N HIS A 734 21.79 -10.44 32.42
CA HIS A 734 21.45 -9.35 33.33
C HIS A 734 21.77 -9.68 34.79
N THR A 735 21.33 -10.84 35.29
CA THR A 735 21.57 -11.30 36.66
C THR A 735 23.07 -11.41 36.95
N ILE A 736 23.86 -12.00 36.03
CA ILE A 736 25.32 -12.08 36.15
C ILE A 736 25.93 -10.67 36.24
N ASN A 737 25.53 -9.75 35.36
CA ASN A 737 26.02 -8.37 35.39
C ASN A 737 25.68 -7.66 36.70
N ILE A 738 24.51 -7.90 37.28
CA ILE A 738 24.14 -7.37 38.60
C ILE A 738 25.07 -7.93 39.68
N HIS A 739 25.28 -9.24 39.72
CA HIS A 739 26.18 -9.86 40.71
C HIS A 739 27.61 -9.35 40.60
N LEU A 740 28.15 -9.28 39.37
CA LEU A 740 29.49 -8.74 39.13
C LEU A 740 29.59 -7.25 39.52
N SER A 741 28.57 -6.45 39.21
CA SER A 741 28.51 -5.04 39.62
C SER A 741 28.43 -4.88 41.15
N ASN A 742 27.72 -5.77 41.84
CA ASN A 742 27.66 -5.80 43.30
C ASN A 742 29.01 -6.19 43.94
N GLN A 743 29.80 -7.01 43.25
CA GLN A 743 31.21 -7.29 43.60
C GLN A 743 32.19 -6.19 43.17
N GLY A 744 31.70 -5.10 42.56
CA GLY A 744 32.50 -3.92 42.25
C GLY A 744 33.00 -3.84 40.80
N MET A 745 32.43 -4.59 39.86
CA MET A 745 32.67 -4.40 38.43
C MET A 745 32.12 -3.03 37.96
N ILE A 746 32.95 -2.26 37.25
CA ILE A 746 32.60 -0.96 36.66
C ILE A 746 33.04 -0.97 35.20
N ASP A 747 32.18 -0.53 34.28
CA ASP A 747 32.47 -0.48 32.83
C ASP A 747 32.97 -1.82 32.25
N ASN A 748 32.36 -2.94 32.69
CA ASN A 748 32.73 -4.32 32.32
C ASN A 748 34.18 -4.71 32.68
N THR A 749 34.82 -3.99 33.61
CA THR A 749 36.14 -4.31 34.14
C THR A 749 36.12 -4.29 35.66
N PHE A 750 36.99 -5.08 36.28
CA PHE A 750 37.21 -5.00 37.73
C PHE A 750 38.37 -4.03 38.00
N PRO A 751 38.12 -2.91 38.70
CA PRO A 751 39.19 -2.04 39.20
C PRO A 751 40.18 -2.82 40.09
N GLU A 752 41.45 -2.37 40.15
CA GLU A 752 42.44 -2.96 41.07
C GLU A 752 42.06 -2.77 42.56
N ILE A 753 41.26 -1.74 42.85
CA ILE A 753 40.72 -1.43 44.19
C ILE A 753 39.21 -1.25 44.03
N THR A 754 38.41 -2.19 44.57
CA THR A 754 36.94 -2.17 44.44
C THR A 754 36.26 -2.03 45.79
N PHE A 755 35.14 -1.31 45.83
CA PHE A 755 34.25 -1.34 46.99
C PHE A 755 33.18 -2.40 46.76
N SER A 756 33.25 -3.53 47.47
CA SER A 756 32.17 -4.52 47.44
C SER A 756 30.97 -3.95 48.17
N LYS A 757 29.85 -3.76 47.47
CA LYS A 757 28.61 -3.23 48.05
C LYS A 757 28.00 -4.21 49.05
N GLU A 758 28.16 -5.50 48.80
CA GLU A 758 27.69 -6.59 49.65
C GLU A 758 28.45 -6.63 50.99
N HIS A 759 29.78 -6.54 50.93
CA HIS A 759 30.63 -6.60 52.13
C HIS A 759 30.88 -5.23 52.78
N ARG A 760 30.42 -4.14 52.14
CA ARG A 760 30.64 -2.73 52.53
C ARG A 760 32.10 -2.41 52.85
N LYS A 761 33.04 -2.94 52.07
CA LYS A 761 34.49 -2.79 52.28
C LYS A 761 35.24 -2.55 50.97
N ILE A 762 36.36 -1.85 51.08
CA ILE A 762 37.35 -1.72 50.00
C ILE A 762 38.16 -3.03 49.97
N VAL A 763 38.08 -3.74 48.86
CA VAL A 763 38.73 -5.01 48.56
C VAL A 763 39.75 -4.74 47.45
N THR A 764 40.92 -5.39 47.55
CA THR A 764 41.99 -5.31 46.54
C THR A 764 42.03 -6.67 45.88
N LEU A 765 41.53 -6.77 44.65
CA LEU A 765 41.35 -8.05 43.96
C LEU A 765 42.71 -8.67 43.62
N ASN A 766 43.30 -9.40 44.56
CA ASN A 766 44.44 -10.27 44.32
C ASN A 766 43.96 -11.59 43.70
N GLU A 767 44.79 -12.25 42.88
CA GLU A 767 44.46 -13.55 42.24
C GLU A 767 43.93 -14.59 43.23
N VAL A 768 44.39 -14.53 44.49
CA VAL A 768 43.95 -15.40 45.58
C VAL A 768 42.49 -15.13 45.97
N GLU A 769 42.05 -13.87 46.08
CA GLU A 769 40.68 -13.53 46.46
C GLU A 769 39.65 -13.89 45.37
N VAL A 770 40.01 -13.69 44.11
CA VAL A 770 39.19 -14.11 42.95
C VAL A 770 38.98 -15.63 42.97
N SER A 771 40.05 -16.40 43.20
CA SER A 771 39.97 -17.87 43.28
C SER A 771 39.21 -18.39 44.52
N THR A 772 39.30 -17.73 45.68
CA THR A 772 38.49 -18.12 46.86
C THR A 772 37.01 -17.75 46.72
N SER A 773 36.68 -16.69 45.98
CA SER A 773 35.29 -16.27 45.74
C SER A 773 34.57 -17.23 44.78
N GLU A 774 35.30 -17.82 43.82
CA GLU A 774 34.82 -18.91 42.97
C GLU A 774 34.49 -20.20 43.77
N ILE A 775 35.13 -20.41 44.92
CA ILE A 775 35.00 -21.64 45.73
C ILE A 775 33.89 -21.53 46.78
N SER A 776 33.45 -20.33 47.19
CA SER A 776 32.37 -20.16 48.17
C SER A 776 30.95 -20.14 47.57
N GLY A 777 30.82 -20.21 46.23
CA GLY A 777 29.57 -19.93 45.53
C GLY A 777 29.17 -20.90 44.42
N SER A 778 29.57 -22.18 44.44
CA SER A 778 28.83 -23.22 43.69
C SER A 778 29.28 -24.65 44.05
N THR A 779 28.34 -25.47 44.52
CA THR A 779 28.37 -26.92 44.24
C THR A 779 27.64 -27.16 42.92
N VAL A 780 28.21 -26.80 41.77
CA VAL A 780 27.82 -27.36 40.46
C VAL A 780 29.01 -27.28 39.50
N GLU A 781 29.84 -28.33 39.49
CA GLU A 781 30.71 -28.61 38.34
C GLU A 781 29.84 -29.10 37.17
N ASN A 782 29.81 -28.36 36.05
CA ASN A 782 29.88 -28.86 34.66
C ASN A 782 29.35 -27.82 33.64
N CYS A 783 30.24 -27.07 33.00
CA CYS A 783 30.01 -26.60 31.61
C CYS A 783 31.33 -26.18 30.93
N PRO A 784 31.72 -26.76 29.77
CA PRO A 784 32.97 -26.45 29.10
C PRO A 784 32.74 -25.65 27.81
N ILE A 785 32.86 -24.31 27.80
CA ILE A 785 32.86 -23.53 26.55
C ILE A 785 33.88 -22.39 26.58
N MET A 786 34.98 -22.66 25.86
CA MET A 786 35.75 -21.81 24.94
C MET A 786 36.49 -20.55 25.43
N ASN A 787 37.81 -20.73 25.44
CA ASN A 787 38.81 -19.79 24.91
C ASN A 787 38.50 -19.37 23.45
N SER A 788 38.39 -18.06 23.18
CA SER A 788 38.93 -17.43 21.95
C SER A 788 38.87 -15.89 21.99
N SER A 789 40.06 -15.27 22.05
CA SER A 789 40.49 -13.98 21.46
C SER A 789 39.44 -12.93 21.06
N LEU A 790 39.43 -11.80 21.77
CA LEU A 790 38.76 -10.53 21.42
C LEU A 790 39.69 -9.60 20.62
N LEU A 791 39.10 -8.98 19.59
CA LEU A 791 39.61 -7.88 18.77
C LEU A 791 39.41 -6.53 19.50
N THR A 792 40.35 -5.61 19.31
CA THR A 792 40.33 -4.22 19.80
C THR A 792 39.48 -3.29 18.92
N PRO A 793 38.80 -2.28 19.48
CA PRO A 793 38.30 -1.13 18.72
C PRO A 793 39.03 0.19 19.04
N GLU A 794 39.37 0.93 17.99
CA GLU A 794 39.92 2.29 18.00
C GLU A 794 38.81 3.37 17.97
N SER A 795 39.02 4.38 18.82
CA SER A 795 38.70 5.83 18.73
C SER A 795 37.49 6.37 17.94
N ILE A 796 36.64 7.14 18.63
CA ILE A 796 35.79 8.20 18.08
C ILE A 796 36.18 9.53 18.76
N GLU A 797 36.62 10.51 17.96
CA GLU A 797 36.83 11.91 18.36
C GLU A 797 35.64 12.79 17.98
N SER A 798 35.37 13.75 18.86
CA SER A 798 34.41 14.85 18.80
C SER A 798 34.82 15.98 17.85
N TYR A 799 33.87 16.67 17.23
CA TYR A 799 34.04 18.06 16.78
C TYR A 799 32.72 18.85 16.75
N VAL A 800 32.76 20.07 17.29
CA VAL A 800 31.75 21.15 17.20
C VAL A 800 32.38 22.30 16.39
N PRO A 801 31.59 23.06 15.62
CA PRO A 801 31.75 24.52 15.70
C PRO A 801 30.44 25.34 15.63
N ASN A 802 30.54 26.55 16.20
CA ASN A 802 29.53 27.61 16.35
C ASN A 802 29.51 28.63 15.17
N ASP A 803 28.54 29.55 15.27
CA ASP A 803 28.41 30.93 14.75
C ASP A 803 27.51 31.12 13.49
N VAL A 804 26.30 31.73 13.55
CA VAL A 804 25.90 33.17 13.77
C VAL A 804 26.27 34.01 12.51
N GLU A 805 25.40 34.68 11.73
CA GLU A 805 24.41 35.73 12.02
C GLU A 805 23.62 36.19 10.75
N ASN A 806 22.50 36.90 10.96
CA ASN A 806 21.86 37.99 10.16
C ASN A 806 20.96 37.74 8.92
N ILE A 807 19.73 38.24 9.06
CA ILE A 807 18.70 38.47 8.02
C ILE A 807 18.28 39.94 8.10
N GLU A 808 18.36 40.67 6.98
CA GLU A 808 17.63 41.93 6.76
C GLU A 808 17.02 41.99 5.36
N ASN A 809 15.72 42.33 5.34
CA ASN A 809 14.94 43.19 4.44
C ASN A 809 15.06 43.09 2.89
N CYS A 810 13.90 42.89 2.25
CA CYS A 810 13.43 43.77 1.17
C CYS A 810 11.91 43.64 0.94
N GLN A 811 11.23 44.79 0.88
CA GLN A 811 9.80 44.98 0.64
C GLN A 811 9.46 45.21 -0.86
N ASP A 812 8.17 45.04 -1.14
CA ASP A 812 7.31 45.65 -2.16
C ASP A 812 7.34 45.17 -3.64
N SER A 813 6.19 44.65 -4.11
CA SER A 813 5.23 45.50 -4.85
C SER A 813 3.95 44.76 -5.33
N ASN A 814 2.82 45.47 -5.18
CA ASN A 814 1.63 45.55 -6.03
C ASN A 814 0.71 44.34 -6.29
N THR A 815 -0.44 44.35 -5.61
CA THR A 815 -1.71 43.83 -6.17
C THR A 815 -2.87 44.81 -5.89
N GLN A 816 -3.32 45.52 -6.92
CA GLN A 816 -4.65 46.15 -6.99
C GLN A 816 -5.44 45.51 -8.12
N SER A 817 -6.35 44.58 -7.80
CA SER A 817 -7.62 44.34 -8.51
C SER A 817 -8.33 43.10 -7.95
N VAL A 818 -8.92 43.19 -6.76
CA VAL A 818 -9.77 42.12 -6.20
C VAL A 818 -11.07 42.75 -5.73
N GLY A 819 -12.04 42.86 -6.65
CA GLY A 819 -13.36 43.41 -6.34
C GLY A 819 -14.54 42.74 -7.03
N CYS A 820 -14.31 41.83 -8.00
CA CYS A 820 -15.39 41.28 -8.83
C CYS A 820 -15.53 39.74 -8.79
N LEU A 821 -14.82 39.01 -7.92
CA LEU A 821 -14.81 37.53 -7.93
C LEU A 821 -15.06 36.86 -6.57
N LEU A 822 -15.27 37.63 -5.50
CA LEU A 822 -15.65 37.10 -4.19
C LEU A 822 -17.07 36.48 -4.20
N ASP A 823 -17.96 36.95 -5.09
CA ASP A 823 -19.35 36.47 -5.14
C ASP A 823 -19.51 35.06 -5.73
N MET A 824 -18.70 34.63 -6.71
CA MET A 824 -18.88 33.29 -7.32
C MET A 824 -18.42 32.14 -6.42
N ASN A 825 -17.36 32.35 -5.64
CA ASN A 825 -16.86 31.32 -4.72
C ASN A 825 -17.81 31.14 -3.54
N SER A 826 -18.36 32.24 -3.01
CA SER A 826 -19.43 32.23 -2.00
C SER A 826 -20.65 31.44 -2.50
N VAL A 827 -21.07 31.66 -3.75
CA VAL A 827 -22.22 30.97 -4.35
C VAL A 827 -21.95 29.47 -4.58
N MET A 828 -20.75 29.08 -5.04
CA MET A 828 -20.39 27.66 -5.20
C MET A 828 -20.21 26.94 -3.87
N GLU A 829 -19.73 27.65 -2.84
CA GLU A 829 -19.63 27.18 -1.46
C GLU A 829 -21.02 26.96 -0.86
N ASP A 830 -21.95 27.90 -1.08
CA ASP A 830 -23.36 27.76 -0.70
C ASP A 830 -24.06 26.63 -1.47
N LEU A 831 -23.71 26.37 -2.74
CA LEU A 831 -24.29 25.29 -3.55
C LEU A 831 -23.77 23.89 -3.16
N LEU A 832 -22.48 23.76 -2.83
CA LEU A 832 -21.94 22.51 -2.30
C LEU A 832 -22.51 22.18 -0.91
N ASN A 833 -22.86 23.21 -0.13
CA ASN A 833 -23.45 23.07 1.21
C ASN A 833 -25.00 23.07 1.23
N SER A 834 -25.68 23.38 0.12
CA SER A 834 -27.16 23.44 0.05
C SER A 834 -27.79 22.28 -0.73
N ASN A 835 -29.09 22.09 -0.48
CA ASN A 835 -29.98 21.15 -1.16
C ASN A 835 -30.91 21.84 -2.18
N ASP A 836 -30.64 23.11 -2.53
CA ASP A 836 -31.62 23.99 -3.18
C ASP A 836 -31.45 24.01 -4.72
N ILE A 837 -32.39 23.38 -5.43
CA ILE A 837 -32.42 23.23 -6.90
C ILE A 837 -32.74 24.57 -7.60
N THR A 838 -33.40 25.49 -6.90
CA THR A 838 -33.99 26.70 -7.50
C THR A 838 -32.97 27.75 -7.98
N CYS A 839 -31.72 27.66 -7.54
CA CYS A 839 -30.66 28.61 -7.93
C CYS A 839 -29.97 28.20 -9.24
N LEU A 840 -29.89 26.90 -9.55
CA LEU A 840 -29.33 26.37 -10.80
C LEU A 840 -30.29 26.52 -11.98
N GLU A 841 -31.61 26.33 -11.78
CA GLU A 841 -32.62 26.57 -12.83
C GLU A 841 -32.66 28.03 -13.30
N LYS A 842 -32.38 28.98 -12.41
CA LYS A 842 -32.31 30.42 -12.74
C LYS A 842 -31.05 30.79 -13.51
N LEU A 843 -29.96 30.02 -13.38
CA LEU A 843 -28.72 30.21 -14.12
C LEU A 843 -28.76 29.60 -15.53
N TYR A 844 -29.69 28.67 -15.79
CA TYR A 844 -29.72 27.85 -17.02
C TYR A 844 -30.85 28.17 -18.00
N ASN A 845 -31.59 29.29 -17.83
CA ASN A 845 -32.60 29.69 -18.82
C ASN A 845 -31.95 30.57 -19.93
N PRO A 846 -31.82 30.06 -21.18
CA PRO A 846 -31.13 30.77 -22.27
C PRO A 846 -31.78 32.11 -22.66
N ASP A 847 -33.06 32.34 -22.32
CA ASP A 847 -33.79 33.58 -22.62
C ASP A 847 -33.50 34.74 -21.65
N ASN A 848 -32.78 34.49 -20.54
CA ASN A 848 -32.50 35.51 -19.52
C ASN A 848 -31.18 36.31 -19.69
N LYS A 849 -30.51 36.20 -20.85
CA LYS A 849 -29.33 37.03 -21.17
C LYS A 849 -29.60 38.54 -21.14
N VAL A 850 -30.87 38.94 -21.29
CA VAL A 850 -31.31 40.34 -21.20
C VAL A 850 -31.48 40.79 -19.74
N TRP A 851 -31.97 39.92 -18.85
CA TRP A 851 -32.18 40.25 -17.44
C TRP A 851 -30.88 40.43 -16.65
N LEU A 852 -29.86 39.61 -16.93
CA LEU A 852 -28.53 39.77 -16.35
C LEU A 852 -27.89 41.10 -16.76
N ARG A 853 -28.05 41.53 -18.03
CA ARG A 853 -27.55 42.84 -18.50
C ARG A 853 -28.31 44.01 -17.88
N ILE A 854 -29.64 43.92 -17.72
CA ILE A 854 -30.45 44.98 -17.11
C ILE A 854 -30.14 45.13 -15.62
N LYS A 855 -29.96 44.01 -14.88
CA LYS A 855 -29.61 44.03 -13.46
C LYS A 855 -28.17 44.51 -13.23
N PHE A 856 -27.23 44.16 -14.12
CA PHE A 856 -25.87 44.70 -14.11
C PHE A 856 -25.86 46.21 -14.40
N LEU A 857 -26.66 46.69 -15.36
CA LEU A 857 -26.76 48.12 -15.68
C LEU A 857 -27.41 48.91 -14.53
N THR A 858 -28.48 48.39 -13.91
CA THR A 858 -29.12 49.05 -12.77
C THR A 858 -28.22 49.07 -11.54
N HIS A 859 -27.48 48.00 -11.25
CA HIS A 859 -26.54 47.98 -10.13
C HIS A 859 -25.30 48.86 -10.39
N PHE A 860 -24.84 48.96 -11.64
CA PHE A 860 -23.77 49.87 -12.05
C PHE A 860 -24.21 51.35 -11.99
N ILE A 861 -25.43 51.66 -12.45
CA ILE A 861 -26.00 53.02 -12.39
C ILE A 861 -26.28 53.43 -10.95
N ILE A 862 -26.79 52.53 -10.09
CA ILE A 862 -27.00 52.78 -8.66
C ILE A 862 -25.66 53.00 -7.94
N ASN A 863 -24.63 52.19 -8.19
CA ASN A 863 -23.31 52.39 -7.59
C ASN A 863 -22.58 53.64 -8.09
N CYS A 864 -22.77 54.02 -9.37
CA CYS A 864 -22.25 55.28 -9.91
C CYS A 864 -23.00 56.50 -9.32
N LEU A 865 -24.32 56.43 -9.15
CA LEU A 865 -25.12 57.47 -8.48
C LEU A 865 -24.81 57.57 -6.98
N PHE A 866 -24.53 56.45 -6.30
CA PHE A 866 -24.15 56.40 -4.88
C PHE A 866 -22.73 56.97 -4.66
N ARG A 867 -21.79 56.71 -5.59
CA ARG A 867 -20.45 57.33 -5.57
C ARG A 867 -20.49 58.82 -5.91
N LEU A 868 -21.35 59.27 -6.83
CA LEU A 868 -21.53 60.69 -7.14
C LEU A 868 -22.23 61.48 -6.02
N THR A 869 -23.09 60.83 -5.23
CA THR A 869 -23.73 61.44 -4.04
C THR A 869 -22.82 61.44 -2.81
N MET A 870 -21.93 60.45 -2.65
CA MET A 870 -20.89 60.44 -1.62
C MET A 870 -19.75 61.44 -1.88
N LEU A 871 -19.36 61.66 -3.14
CA LEU A 871 -18.34 62.66 -3.52
C LEU A 871 -18.83 64.11 -3.40
N ARG A 872 -20.13 64.36 -3.26
CA ARG A 872 -20.71 65.69 -3.00
C ARG A 872 -20.84 66.04 -1.51
N LYS A 873 -20.55 65.13 -0.58
CA LYS A 873 -20.72 65.34 0.88
C LYS A 873 -19.42 65.45 1.70
N SER A 874 -18.23 65.46 1.09
CA SER A 874 -16.94 65.58 1.81
C SER A 874 -16.10 66.83 1.48
N LYS A 875 -16.74 67.99 1.29
CA LYS A 875 -16.07 69.30 1.42
C LYS A 875 -16.81 70.17 2.44
N ALA A 876 -16.53 69.95 3.72
CA ALA A 876 -16.68 70.94 4.78
C ALA A 876 -15.86 70.51 6.02
N VAL A 877 -14.62 70.98 6.11
CA VAL A 877 -13.88 71.10 7.37
C VAL A 877 -13.41 72.57 7.45
N PRO A 878 -13.59 73.24 8.61
CA PRO A 878 -13.35 74.67 8.74
C PRO A 878 -11.87 75.01 8.90
N ILE A 879 -11.57 76.22 8.47
CA ILE A 879 -10.32 76.96 8.61
C ILE A 879 -10.01 77.18 10.09
N PHE A 880 -8.82 76.77 10.56
CA PHE A 880 -8.11 77.48 11.62
C PHE A 880 -6.62 77.63 11.24
N ARG A 881 -6.08 78.78 11.64
CA ARG A 881 -4.99 79.56 11.07
C ARG A 881 -3.58 79.08 11.48
N HIS A 882 -2.62 79.37 10.57
CA HIS A 882 -1.24 79.89 10.76
C HIS A 882 -0.28 79.09 11.66
N GLN A 883 1.04 79.00 11.41
CA GLN A 883 2.01 79.46 10.42
C GLN A 883 3.34 78.79 10.82
N ASN A 884 4.18 78.45 9.82
CA ASN A 884 5.65 78.27 9.90
C ASN A 884 6.16 77.09 10.78
N PHE A 885 7.15 76.28 10.42
CA PHE A 885 8.26 76.36 9.47
C PHE A 885 8.56 74.95 8.96
#